data_AF-A0A1X1BLW7-F1
#
_entry.id   AF-A0A1X1BLW7-F1
#
_cell.length_a   1.000
_cell.length_b   1.000
_cell.length_c   1.000
_cell.angle_alpha   90.00
_cell.angle_beta   90.00
_cell.angle_gamma   90.00
#
_symmetry.space_group_name_H-M   'P 1'
#
loop_
_entity.id
_entity.type
_entity.pdbx_description
1 polymer ?
#
loop_
_entity_poly.entity_id
_entity_poly.type
_entity_poly.pdbx_seq_one_letter_code
_entity_poly.pdbx_strand_id
1 'polypeptide(L)'
;MATQAAEKPQALHNEKRFVFQGSLNRLLNDTKRIPPSQTPCAKCTQRKRVCICGTVNGAVGRTASYEITELVETRAMLSELRDSLNGIDIDKWSIHTKLLDETSLVVKQVAEITTVVNGKREPGVELVTNAWVKLFEILEFYKVIDMVKPDLARKGGTVHSFHISECPGAFISAINHAVKQRNSLANLSWKATSLNPYHEANSHLECLAEDILFRDTYSNWLTGADESGNITRTANIEHIWDSVSRPSKLNKGNVPVLSDVVTADGSFDCQADPNNQEKLTAPLKLSEVVCALGLMRVGAVFILKMFTLFEESSLSIVSLLSMCFKTIEVYKPHLSKSNGSEVYLICIGFNGITSVLLCALCRIINEYVSTKERKAILPKEWIPSSFRAEFVECAKMFAQLQCRSLRTAMSQYMQLTDENVFYKKKREFAKRFLGQFPVTAIPSDCRLVKYISFSDNVITGKDTSSLFHVPKRRLPDLDARRAFSKCYDDLQKRRAELHKQYRRKKEPRHFLSLSRSATCENFGRNIGEALRFANEYRPEYPAFEKGPLSLDFDPRLLSELHSDLQNQRYVKESWFVAASIQSHEIRMSHFVCNDLLFDVMRVRTHCSEKLPIVTPMDILCVDGAVGEAMSDIHLLPNASTVDLALIVKRYLDLERYQTYLEITSNPLQQFPAVSLLKRHGIAGSLIYGFSAAGDATSLIQFDSSYELEVIVDSFVGDGNVAFCFDFNYDQCLAMGDSYKNLTSQLQESTVNFSCDFVFCDSRRSPQHHREVGLDEIKSKHVLVAQLVQAFFCLDTGGDLVIAMSTLLTRFSVCIITVLRTAFQDVHLYRPESVAPWTQRTYIVCRNYSGRTNSFCRYYMQCLWDAICLHKKTGKELVQILRAPYFTHFARQLWEFNTHLMQLQLADLELHVKGERISSCRESHAVAFLRDLDIIDILYPQRLLEINGPCHLFVEDNVGFASSYCHTLQENAEGIRVSEKRQRQDESDEQPTTPIESPEDDDPLVSPIWSSDDD
;
A
#
# COMPACT_ATOMS: atom_id res chain seq x y z
N MET A 1 -47.49 13.52 -47.07
CA MET A 1 -46.18 12.96 -46.69
C MET A 1 -45.10 13.96 -47.09
N ALA A 2 -44.69 14.82 -46.16
CA ALA A 2 -43.61 15.78 -46.37
C ALA A 2 -42.41 15.29 -45.55
N THR A 3 -41.32 14.98 -46.24
CA THR A 3 -40.00 14.70 -45.68
C THR A 3 -39.51 15.92 -44.92
N GLN A 4 -39.53 15.86 -43.58
CA GLN A 4 -38.80 16.81 -42.74
C GLN A 4 -37.30 16.60 -43.01
N ALA A 5 -36.70 17.59 -43.67
CA ALA A 5 -35.25 17.72 -43.75
C ALA A 5 -34.72 17.79 -42.30
N ALA A 6 -33.88 16.83 -41.92
CA ALA A 6 -33.17 16.89 -40.66
C ALA A 6 -32.25 18.12 -40.67
N GLU A 7 -32.61 19.14 -39.89
CA GLU A 7 -31.74 20.29 -39.63
C GLU A 7 -30.37 19.77 -39.16
N LYS A 8 -29.31 20.16 -39.86
CA LYS A 8 -27.94 19.88 -39.41
C LYS A 8 -27.79 20.44 -37.99
N PRO A 9 -27.37 19.64 -37.00
CA PRO A 9 -27.20 20.13 -35.63
C PRO A 9 -26.20 21.30 -35.64
N GLN A 10 -26.59 22.41 -35.01
CA GLN A 10 -25.76 23.60 -34.87
C GLN A 10 -24.45 23.25 -34.15
N ALA A 11 -23.31 23.55 -34.78
CA ALA A 11 -21.97 23.22 -34.26
C ALA A 11 -21.79 23.75 -32.83
N LEU A 12 -21.16 22.97 -31.94
CA LEU A 12 -20.69 23.46 -30.65
C LEU A 12 -19.45 24.31 -30.87
N HIS A 13 -19.62 25.62 -30.77
CA HIS A 13 -18.51 26.56 -30.76
C HIS A 13 -17.93 26.63 -29.33
N ASN A 14 -16.65 26.29 -29.13
CA ASN A 14 -15.99 26.50 -27.84
C ASN A 14 -15.23 27.84 -27.82
N GLU A 15 -15.80 28.85 -27.19
CA GLU A 15 -15.13 30.15 -27.00
C GLU A 15 -14.22 30.19 -25.77
N LYS A 16 -14.15 29.11 -24.98
CA LYS A 16 -13.33 29.04 -23.75
C LYS A 16 -11.86 28.74 -24.08
N ARG A 17 -11.26 29.56 -24.97
CA ARG A 17 -9.87 29.44 -25.41
C ARG A 17 -9.18 30.81 -25.47
N PHE A 18 -7.88 30.84 -25.18
CA PHE A 18 -7.04 32.03 -25.31
C PHE A 18 -5.77 31.67 -26.09
N VAL A 19 -5.43 32.46 -27.10
CA VAL A 19 -4.26 32.24 -27.98
C VAL A 19 -3.24 33.35 -27.74
N PHE A 20 -2.05 32.96 -27.26
CA PHE A 20 -0.94 33.91 -27.09
C PHE A 20 -0.41 34.34 -28.46
N GLN A 21 -0.35 35.65 -28.70
CA GLN A 21 0.17 36.27 -29.91
C GLN A 21 1.68 36.53 -29.79
N GLY A 22 2.16 36.84 -28.59
CA GLY A 22 3.58 37.07 -28.31
C GLY A 22 4.40 35.78 -28.36
N SER A 23 5.49 35.78 -29.14
CA SER A 23 6.44 34.65 -29.20
C SER A 23 7.73 34.95 -28.43
N LEU A 24 8.11 34.04 -27.53
CA LEU A 24 9.36 34.13 -26.75
C LEU A 24 10.48 33.24 -27.31
N ASN A 25 10.34 32.64 -28.49
CA ASN A 25 11.34 31.75 -29.10
C ASN A 25 12.73 32.39 -29.26
N ARG A 26 12.83 33.73 -29.34
CA ARG A 26 14.10 34.46 -29.45
C ARG A 26 14.60 35.05 -28.12
N LEU A 27 13.90 34.80 -27.01
CA LEU A 27 14.20 35.44 -25.72
C LEU A 27 15.63 35.18 -25.25
N LEU A 28 16.14 33.95 -25.40
CA LEU A 28 17.52 33.60 -25.00
C LEU A 28 18.60 34.34 -25.80
N ASN A 29 18.26 34.96 -26.93
CA ASN A 29 19.17 35.75 -27.74
C ASN A 29 19.06 37.26 -27.44
N ASP A 30 18.10 37.68 -26.61
CA ASP A 30 17.95 39.08 -26.20
C ASP A 30 18.99 39.43 -25.13
N THR A 31 20.13 39.97 -25.58
CA THR A 31 21.26 40.33 -24.71
C THR A 31 20.93 41.43 -23.70
N LYS A 32 19.84 42.20 -23.89
CA LYS A 32 19.41 43.22 -22.93
C LYS A 32 18.72 42.58 -21.73
N ARG A 33 17.95 41.51 -21.95
CA ARG A 33 17.24 40.78 -20.90
C ARG A 33 18.08 39.67 -20.28
N ILE A 34 18.84 38.97 -21.12
CA ILE A 34 19.67 37.83 -20.73
C ILE A 34 21.12 38.15 -21.12
N PRO A 35 21.88 38.80 -20.22
CA PRO A 35 23.23 39.23 -20.53
C PRO A 35 24.16 38.03 -20.79
N PRO A 36 25.16 38.17 -21.67
CA PRO A 36 26.20 37.17 -21.85
C PRO A 36 26.94 36.88 -20.54
N SER A 37 27.40 35.64 -20.40
CA SER A 37 28.26 35.22 -19.29
C SER A 37 29.60 35.95 -19.37
N GLN A 38 30.07 36.46 -18.22
CA GLN A 38 31.37 37.13 -18.10
C GLN A 38 32.51 36.26 -18.65
N THR A 39 32.50 34.97 -18.32
CA THR A 39 33.45 33.98 -18.84
C THR A 39 32.71 32.94 -19.69
N PRO A 40 32.92 32.88 -21.02
CA PRO A 40 32.32 31.87 -21.88
C PRO A 40 32.76 30.45 -21.51
N CYS A 41 31.83 29.49 -21.46
CA CYS A 41 32.18 28.10 -21.22
C CYS A 41 32.80 27.45 -22.47
N ALA A 42 33.68 26.46 -22.27
CA ALA A 42 34.40 25.79 -23.36
C ALA A 42 33.50 25.29 -24.50
N LYS A 43 32.32 24.72 -24.16
CA LYS A 43 31.35 24.23 -25.16
C LYS A 43 30.78 25.36 -26.04
N CYS A 44 30.54 26.54 -25.48
CA CYS A 44 30.01 27.67 -26.24
C CYS A 44 31.10 28.32 -27.10
N THR A 45 32.33 28.43 -26.58
CA THR A 45 33.51 28.88 -27.34
C THR A 45 33.76 27.98 -28.55
N GLN A 46 33.76 26.65 -28.34
CA GLN A 46 33.93 25.67 -29.41
C GLN A 46 32.84 25.77 -30.50
N ARG A 47 31.59 26.03 -30.08
CA ARG A 47 30.44 26.19 -30.99
C ARG A 47 30.29 27.60 -31.56
N LYS A 48 31.24 28.52 -31.30
CA LYS A 48 31.23 29.92 -31.76
C LYS A 48 29.90 30.65 -31.49
N ARG A 49 29.31 30.45 -30.31
CA ARG A 49 28.05 31.09 -29.90
C ARG A 49 28.22 31.93 -28.65
N VAL A 50 27.44 33.00 -28.53
CA VAL A 50 27.37 33.82 -27.30
C VAL A 50 26.98 32.93 -26.13
N CYS A 51 27.80 32.94 -25.08
CA CYS A 51 27.57 32.11 -23.91
C CYS A 51 26.63 32.82 -22.93
N ILE A 52 25.50 32.21 -22.61
CA ILE A 52 24.58 32.66 -21.54
C ILE A 52 24.55 31.69 -20.35
N CYS A 53 25.42 30.68 -20.35
CA CYS A 53 25.35 29.57 -19.40
C CYS A 53 25.52 30.00 -17.93
N GLY A 54 26.42 30.95 -17.64
CA GLY A 54 26.60 31.50 -16.30
C GLY A 54 25.34 32.23 -15.84
N THR A 55 24.79 33.10 -16.70
CA THR A 55 23.56 33.85 -16.46
C THR A 55 22.38 32.95 -16.17
N VAL A 56 22.16 31.91 -16.99
CA VAL A 56 21.06 30.96 -16.79
C VAL A 56 21.20 30.19 -15.48
N ASN A 57 22.40 29.65 -15.19
CA ASN A 57 22.63 28.91 -13.94
C ASN A 57 22.56 29.80 -12.69
N GLY A 58 22.87 31.08 -12.81
CA GLY A 58 22.81 32.06 -11.72
C GLY A 58 21.42 32.65 -11.47
N ALA A 59 20.51 32.58 -12.44
CA ALA A 59 19.22 33.26 -12.37
C ALA A 59 18.00 32.32 -12.20
N VAL A 60 17.96 31.19 -12.93
CA VAL A 60 16.82 30.25 -12.90
C VAL A 60 16.66 29.64 -11.51
N GLY A 61 15.49 29.80 -10.89
CA GLY A 61 15.22 29.32 -9.53
C GLY A 61 16.06 29.99 -8.43
N ARG A 62 16.66 31.17 -8.70
CA ARG A 62 17.54 31.87 -7.76
C ARG A 62 17.01 33.21 -7.28
N THR A 63 16.10 33.85 -8.02
CA THR A 63 15.54 35.16 -7.68
C THR A 63 14.34 35.04 -6.73
N ALA A 64 14.05 36.10 -5.98
CA ALA A 64 12.86 36.15 -5.14
C ALA A 64 11.58 35.95 -5.97
N SER A 65 10.60 35.24 -5.41
CA SER A 65 9.26 35.18 -5.98
C SER A 65 8.62 36.57 -5.97
N TYR A 66 7.72 36.82 -6.92
CA TYR A 66 7.08 38.12 -7.12
C TYR A 66 5.59 37.95 -7.39
N GLU A 67 4.79 38.91 -6.93
CA GLU A 67 3.35 38.93 -7.17
C GLU A 67 3.02 39.58 -8.52
N ILE A 68 2.00 39.05 -9.19
CA ILE A 68 1.43 39.66 -10.40
C ILE A 68 0.33 40.62 -9.95
N THR A 69 0.73 41.87 -9.67
CA THR A 69 -0.12 42.93 -9.11
C THR A 69 -1.46 43.10 -9.83
N GLU A 70 -1.51 42.91 -11.15
CA GLU A 70 -2.71 43.08 -11.97
C GLU A 70 -3.77 41.97 -11.75
N LEU A 71 -3.42 40.88 -11.06
CA LEU A 71 -4.29 39.73 -10.79
C LEU A 71 -4.77 39.65 -9.34
N VAL A 72 -4.26 40.50 -8.44
CA VAL A 72 -4.59 40.48 -7.00
C VAL A 72 -6.09 40.61 -6.76
N GLU A 73 -6.75 41.59 -7.37
CA GLU A 73 -8.19 41.80 -7.24
C GLU A 73 -9.00 40.63 -7.82
N THR A 74 -8.54 40.05 -8.94
CA THR A 74 -9.22 38.91 -9.58
C THR A 74 -9.12 37.66 -8.72
N ARG A 75 -7.95 37.43 -8.10
CA ARG A 75 -7.74 36.35 -7.12
C ARG A 75 -8.64 36.53 -5.91
N ALA A 76 -8.69 37.73 -5.34
CA ALA A 76 -9.51 38.04 -4.17
C ALA A 76 -11.00 37.75 -4.44
N MET A 77 -11.52 38.26 -5.57
CA MET A 77 -12.92 38.06 -5.98
C MET A 77 -13.29 36.58 -6.17
N LEU A 78 -12.42 35.79 -6.80
CA LEU A 78 -12.67 34.35 -6.97
C LEU A 78 -12.53 33.58 -5.66
N SER A 79 -11.62 33.99 -4.78
CA SER A 79 -11.42 33.36 -3.47
C SER A 79 -12.62 33.60 -2.56
N GLU A 80 -13.12 34.84 -2.50
CA GLU A 80 -14.34 35.19 -1.74
C GLU A 80 -15.54 34.35 -2.18
N LEU A 81 -15.71 34.16 -3.49
CA LEU A 81 -16.78 33.32 -4.02
C LEU A 81 -16.62 31.85 -3.64
N ARG A 82 -15.40 31.31 -3.63
CA ARG A 82 -15.13 29.94 -3.17
C ARG A 82 -15.32 29.80 -1.67
N ASP A 83 -14.92 30.81 -0.90
CA ASP A 83 -15.00 30.80 0.57
C ASP A 83 -16.45 30.74 1.07
N SER A 84 -17.40 31.27 0.29
CA SER A 84 -18.82 31.10 0.57
C SER A 84 -19.31 29.64 0.59
N LEU A 85 -18.52 28.71 0.02
CA LEU A 85 -18.81 27.27 0.02
C LEU A 85 -18.17 26.52 1.20
N ASN A 86 -17.40 27.20 2.07
CA ASN A 86 -16.58 26.53 3.09
C ASN A 86 -17.38 25.69 4.09
N GLY A 87 -18.60 26.14 4.44
CA GLY A 87 -19.52 25.43 5.33
C GLY A 87 -20.57 24.57 4.59
N ILE A 88 -20.49 24.46 3.27
CA ILE A 88 -21.41 23.63 2.49
C ILE A 88 -20.88 22.20 2.43
N ASP A 89 -21.75 21.25 2.79
CA ASP A 89 -21.47 19.83 2.66
C ASP A 89 -21.08 19.45 1.23
N ILE A 90 -19.89 18.85 1.09
CA ILE A 90 -19.29 18.56 -0.22
C ILE A 90 -20.13 17.59 -1.06
N ASP A 91 -20.83 16.64 -0.45
CA ASP A 91 -21.63 15.66 -1.19
C ASP A 91 -22.89 16.31 -1.74
N LYS A 92 -23.56 17.12 -0.92
CA LYS A 92 -24.73 17.91 -1.37
C LYS A 92 -24.34 18.86 -2.50
N TRP A 93 -23.20 19.52 -2.38
CA TRP A 93 -22.67 20.39 -3.44
C TRP A 93 -22.29 19.61 -4.71
N SER A 94 -21.69 18.43 -4.56
CA SER A 94 -21.31 17.55 -5.67
C SER A 94 -22.53 17.04 -6.43
N ILE A 95 -23.58 16.59 -5.73
CA ILE A 95 -24.86 16.17 -6.33
C ILE A 95 -25.49 17.32 -7.11
N HIS A 96 -25.58 18.51 -6.49
CA HIS A 96 -26.13 19.71 -7.12
C HIS A 96 -25.37 20.08 -8.39
N THR A 97 -24.05 20.21 -8.31
CA THR A 97 -23.24 20.60 -9.47
C THR A 97 -23.22 19.53 -10.56
N LYS A 98 -23.39 18.25 -10.22
CA LYS A 98 -23.59 17.15 -11.19
C LYS A 98 -24.95 17.24 -11.87
N LEU A 99 -26.01 17.66 -11.18
CA LEU A 99 -27.31 17.91 -11.80
C LEU A 99 -27.22 19.05 -12.82
N LEU A 100 -26.53 20.14 -12.48
CA LEU A 100 -26.32 21.29 -13.38
C LEU A 100 -25.36 21.03 -14.55
N ASP A 101 -24.49 20.02 -14.44
CA ASP A 101 -23.53 19.68 -15.49
C ASP A 101 -24.21 19.07 -16.72
N GLU A 102 -24.43 19.91 -17.74
CA GLU A 102 -24.99 19.55 -19.04
C GLU A 102 -24.15 18.48 -19.78
N THR A 103 -22.89 18.28 -19.40
CA THR A 103 -21.98 17.34 -20.08
C THR A 103 -22.00 15.93 -19.51
N SER A 104 -22.64 15.74 -18.35
CA SER A 104 -22.55 14.52 -17.54
C SER A 104 -23.08 13.23 -18.20
N LEU A 105 -23.84 13.31 -19.30
CA LEU A 105 -24.32 12.14 -20.04
C LEU A 105 -23.38 11.69 -21.18
N VAL A 106 -22.37 12.49 -21.56
CA VAL A 106 -21.47 12.15 -22.67
C VAL A 106 -20.68 10.87 -22.38
N VAL A 107 -20.07 10.78 -21.20
CA VAL A 107 -19.32 9.57 -20.78
C VAL A 107 -20.20 8.32 -20.82
N LYS A 108 -21.46 8.44 -20.36
CA LYS A 108 -22.42 7.33 -20.39
C LYS A 108 -22.71 6.88 -21.82
N GLN A 109 -23.00 7.81 -22.73
CA GLN A 109 -23.29 7.48 -24.13
C GLN A 109 -22.07 6.91 -24.87
N VAL A 110 -20.87 7.41 -24.60
CA VAL A 110 -19.63 6.84 -25.17
C VAL A 110 -19.40 5.42 -24.65
N ALA A 111 -19.64 5.17 -23.36
CA ALA A 111 -19.53 3.82 -22.78
C ALA A 111 -20.58 2.82 -23.30
N GLU A 112 -21.71 3.30 -23.84
CA GLU A 112 -22.76 2.48 -24.48
C GLU A 112 -22.41 2.12 -25.94
N ILE A 113 -21.33 2.66 -26.51
CA ILE A 113 -20.83 2.24 -27.82
C ILE A 113 -20.29 0.82 -27.70
N THR A 114 -20.81 -0.08 -28.52
CA THR A 114 -20.47 -1.50 -28.49
C THR A 114 -20.01 -2.02 -29.83
N THR A 115 -19.24 -3.10 -29.83
CA THR A 115 -18.90 -3.90 -31.01
C THR A 115 -19.32 -5.36 -30.81
N VAL A 116 -19.40 -6.13 -31.91
CA VAL A 116 -19.72 -7.56 -31.87
C VAL A 116 -18.43 -8.36 -32.07
N VAL A 117 -18.05 -9.14 -31.06
CA VAL A 117 -16.88 -10.04 -31.08
C VAL A 117 -17.37 -11.46 -30.82
N ASN A 118 -17.13 -12.38 -31.76
CA ASN A 118 -17.56 -13.78 -31.65
C ASN A 118 -19.05 -13.96 -31.26
N GLY A 119 -19.94 -13.12 -31.82
CA GLY A 119 -21.37 -13.13 -31.53
C GLY A 119 -21.78 -12.50 -30.19
N LYS A 120 -20.83 -12.05 -29.36
CA LYS A 120 -21.09 -11.34 -28.10
C LYS A 120 -20.94 -9.83 -28.28
N ARG A 121 -21.80 -9.07 -27.60
CA ARG A 121 -21.75 -7.61 -27.56
C ARG A 121 -20.77 -7.17 -26.48
N GLU A 122 -19.71 -6.47 -26.88
CA GLU A 122 -18.66 -5.97 -25.98
C GLU A 122 -18.54 -4.44 -26.05
N PRO A 123 -17.97 -3.76 -25.03
CA PRO A 123 -17.63 -2.35 -25.11
C PRO A 123 -16.72 -2.03 -26.31
N GLY A 124 -17.10 -1.03 -27.11
CA GLY A 124 -16.37 -0.60 -28.31
C GLY A 124 -15.29 0.45 -28.02
N VAL A 125 -15.24 0.96 -26.79
CA VAL A 125 -14.29 1.98 -26.32
C VAL A 125 -13.75 1.53 -24.97
N GLU A 126 -12.43 1.54 -24.78
CA GLU A 126 -11.78 1.10 -23.54
C GLU A 126 -11.61 2.26 -22.55
N LEU A 127 -11.73 1.99 -21.24
CA LEU A 127 -11.42 2.95 -20.16
C LEU A 127 -12.09 4.33 -20.32
N VAL A 128 -13.38 4.36 -20.66
CA VAL A 128 -14.14 5.60 -20.87
C VAL A 128 -14.36 6.34 -19.55
N THR A 129 -13.59 7.40 -19.30
CA THR A 129 -13.71 8.27 -18.12
C THR A 129 -13.91 9.73 -18.52
N ASN A 130 -14.15 10.62 -17.55
CA ASN A 130 -14.18 12.06 -17.79
C ASN A 130 -12.86 12.59 -18.38
N ALA A 131 -11.71 12.03 -17.96
CA ALA A 131 -10.42 12.41 -18.51
C ALA A 131 -10.30 11.97 -19.99
N TRP A 132 -10.75 10.75 -20.31
CA TRP A 132 -10.75 10.22 -21.67
C TRP A 132 -11.47 11.16 -22.64
N VAL A 133 -12.70 11.57 -22.30
CA VAL A 133 -13.53 12.39 -23.20
C VAL A 133 -12.99 13.82 -23.34
N LYS A 134 -12.35 14.39 -22.31
CA LYS A 134 -11.68 15.69 -22.38
C LYS A 134 -10.50 15.66 -23.35
N LEU A 135 -9.65 14.64 -23.25
CA LEU A 135 -8.54 14.52 -24.18
C LEU A 135 -9.03 14.24 -25.59
N PHE A 136 -10.01 13.37 -25.76
CA PHE A 136 -10.57 13.09 -27.08
C PHE A 136 -11.13 14.35 -27.75
N GLU A 137 -11.84 15.22 -26.99
CA GLU A 137 -12.25 16.55 -27.46
C GLU A 137 -11.07 17.39 -27.93
N ILE A 138 -9.98 17.46 -27.15
CA ILE A 138 -8.77 18.22 -27.50
C ILE A 138 -8.13 17.66 -28.78
N LEU A 139 -7.95 16.34 -28.87
CA LEU A 139 -7.33 15.67 -30.02
C LEU A 139 -8.10 15.96 -31.30
N GLU A 140 -9.43 15.90 -31.26
CA GLU A 140 -10.27 16.13 -32.42
C GLU A 140 -10.46 17.61 -32.76
N PHE A 141 -10.53 18.49 -31.77
CA PHE A 141 -10.65 19.94 -32.00
C PHE A 141 -9.38 20.51 -32.65
N TYR A 142 -8.20 20.15 -32.14
CA TYR A 142 -6.91 20.61 -32.66
C TYR A 142 -6.35 19.75 -33.80
N LYS A 143 -7.00 18.63 -34.12
CA LYS A 143 -6.53 17.64 -35.09
C LYS A 143 -5.09 17.21 -34.81
N VAL A 144 -4.81 16.93 -33.53
CA VAL A 144 -3.45 16.68 -33.02
C VAL A 144 -2.78 15.52 -33.75
N ILE A 145 -3.49 14.40 -33.92
CA ILE A 145 -2.93 13.20 -34.57
C ILE A 145 -2.60 13.48 -36.04
N ASP A 146 -3.48 14.18 -36.75
CA ASP A 146 -3.29 14.52 -38.16
C ASP A 146 -2.15 15.54 -38.33
N MET A 147 -1.94 16.41 -37.34
CA MET A 147 -0.84 17.37 -37.31
C MET A 147 0.52 16.68 -37.11
N VAL A 148 0.62 15.72 -36.18
CA VAL A 148 1.89 15.05 -35.88
C VAL A 148 2.19 13.90 -36.83
N LYS A 149 1.18 13.30 -37.46
CA LYS A 149 1.28 12.24 -38.48
C LYS A 149 0.25 12.44 -39.62
N PRO A 150 0.50 13.35 -40.57
CA PRO A 150 -0.46 13.69 -41.63
C PRO A 150 -0.86 12.52 -42.55
N ASP A 151 0.05 11.58 -42.77
CA ASP A 151 -0.16 10.42 -43.64
C ASP A 151 -0.79 9.20 -42.91
N LEU A 152 -1.09 9.29 -41.61
CA LEU A 152 -1.50 8.15 -40.78
C LEU A 152 -2.74 7.42 -41.31
N ALA A 153 -3.76 8.18 -41.72
CA ALA A 153 -5.00 7.62 -42.25
C ALA A 153 -4.75 6.76 -43.50
N ARG A 154 -3.84 7.21 -44.39
CA ARG A 154 -3.58 6.57 -45.69
C ARG A 154 -2.54 5.45 -45.64
N LYS A 155 -1.46 5.65 -44.89
CA LYS A 155 -0.30 4.73 -44.86
C LYS A 155 -0.20 3.90 -43.59
N GLY A 156 -1.02 4.18 -42.58
CA GLY A 156 -0.79 3.69 -41.23
C GLY A 156 0.50 4.28 -40.64
N GLY A 157 1.16 3.51 -39.77
CA GLY A 157 2.41 3.91 -39.12
C GLY A 157 2.29 4.01 -37.60
N THR A 158 3.34 4.52 -36.96
CA THR A 158 3.42 4.59 -35.50
C THR A 158 3.40 6.03 -35.01
N VAL A 159 2.50 6.32 -34.07
CA VAL A 159 2.50 7.52 -33.22
C VAL A 159 3.23 7.17 -31.93
N HIS A 160 4.20 7.99 -31.54
CA HIS A 160 4.91 7.85 -30.27
C HIS A 160 4.36 8.83 -29.25
N SER A 161 3.94 8.35 -28.08
CA SER A 161 3.45 9.24 -27.02
C SER A 161 4.14 8.98 -25.68
N PHE A 162 4.21 10.04 -24.87
CA PHE A 162 4.62 9.93 -23.47
C PHE A 162 3.60 10.59 -22.56
N HIS A 163 3.27 9.95 -21.46
CA HIS A 163 2.22 10.39 -20.55
C HIS A 163 2.76 10.57 -19.13
N ILE A 164 2.56 11.74 -18.54
CA ILE A 164 3.12 12.13 -17.25
C ILE A 164 2.00 12.30 -16.23
N SER A 165 2.15 11.67 -15.06
CA SER A 165 1.15 11.65 -13.99
C SER A 165 -0.20 11.06 -14.48
N GLU A 166 -0.12 9.92 -15.15
CA GLU A 166 -1.16 9.45 -16.07
C GLU A 166 -2.18 8.48 -15.46
N CYS A 167 -1.90 7.83 -14.33
CA CYS A 167 -2.86 6.86 -13.77
C CYS A 167 -4.25 7.49 -13.63
N PRO A 168 -5.33 6.79 -14.02
CA PRO A 168 -5.39 5.37 -14.41
C PRO A 168 -5.07 5.05 -15.88
N GLY A 169 -4.72 6.03 -16.72
CA GLY A 169 -4.38 5.80 -18.13
C GLY A 169 -5.43 6.22 -19.16
N ALA A 170 -6.35 7.09 -18.76
CA ALA A 170 -7.44 7.54 -19.60
C ALA A 170 -6.97 8.31 -20.85
N PHE A 171 -5.89 9.09 -20.75
CA PHE A 171 -5.34 9.82 -21.89
C PHE A 171 -4.59 8.88 -22.83
N ILE A 172 -3.91 7.85 -22.30
CA ILE A 172 -3.30 6.79 -23.14
C ILE A 172 -4.38 6.10 -23.98
N SER A 173 -5.47 5.67 -23.33
CA SER A 173 -6.61 5.05 -24.03
C SER A 173 -7.24 5.99 -25.07
N ALA A 174 -7.42 7.27 -24.75
CA ALA A 174 -8.00 8.23 -25.70
C ALA A 174 -7.11 8.45 -26.93
N ILE A 175 -5.78 8.51 -26.77
CA ILE A 175 -4.85 8.58 -27.92
C ILE A 175 -4.88 7.27 -28.70
N ASN A 176 -4.87 6.11 -28.05
CA ASN A 176 -4.95 4.82 -28.73
C ASN A 176 -6.20 4.75 -29.60
N HIS A 177 -7.34 5.11 -29.03
CA HIS A 177 -8.61 5.15 -29.73
C HIS A 177 -8.58 6.12 -30.92
N ALA A 178 -8.07 7.35 -30.72
CA ALA A 178 -7.96 8.34 -31.78
C ALA A 178 -7.06 7.87 -32.95
N VAL A 179 -5.98 7.14 -32.66
CA VAL A 179 -5.08 6.54 -33.66
C VAL A 179 -5.78 5.40 -34.41
N LYS A 180 -6.40 4.46 -33.68
CA LYS A 180 -7.06 3.29 -34.25
C LYS A 180 -8.31 3.63 -35.06
N GLN A 181 -9.04 4.67 -34.65
CA GLN A 181 -10.18 5.19 -35.40
C GLN A 181 -9.78 5.79 -36.76
N ARG A 182 -8.57 6.34 -36.88
CA ARG A 182 -8.05 6.88 -38.15
C ARG A 182 -7.58 5.77 -39.09
N ASN A 183 -6.92 4.76 -38.53
CA ASN A 183 -6.46 3.59 -39.26
C ASN A 183 -6.22 2.44 -38.28
N SER A 184 -6.92 1.33 -38.42
CA SER A 184 -6.79 0.17 -37.52
C SER A 184 -5.40 -0.47 -37.55
N LEU A 185 -4.67 -0.33 -38.67
CA LEU A 185 -3.29 -0.81 -38.85
C LEU A 185 -2.25 0.16 -38.28
N ALA A 186 -2.63 1.37 -37.89
CA ALA A 186 -1.72 2.29 -37.19
C ALA A 186 -1.51 1.83 -35.74
N ASN A 187 -0.34 2.12 -35.18
CA ASN A 187 0.05 1.71 -33.84
C ASN A 187 0.36 2.91 -32.95
N LEU A 188 0.01 2.77 -31.67
CA LEU A 188 0.46 3.67 -30.62
C LEU A 188 1.63 3.01 -29.88
N SER A 189 2.82 3.59 -29.99
CA SER A 189 3.97 3.24 -29.16
C SER A 189 4.05 4.23 -28.01
N TRP A 190 3.67 3.81 -26.81
CA TRP A 190 3.57 4.73 -25.67
C TRP A 190 4.43 4.29 -24.49
N LYS A 191 4.83 5.28 -23.68
CA LYS A 191 5.39 5.11 -22.34
C LYS A 191 4.72 6.08 -21.38
N ALA A 192 4.71 5.76 -20.10
CA ALA A 192 4.09 6.62 -19.10
C ALA A 192 4.87 6.62 -17.77
N THR A 193 4.64 7.64 -16.95
CA THR A 193 5.06 7.68 -15.55
C THR A 193 3.89 8.17 -14.70
N SER A 194 3.75 7.63 -13.50
CA SER A 194 2.78 8.06 -12.49
C SER A 194 3.24 7.54 -11.13
N LEU A 195 2.71 8.09 -10.03
CA LEU A 195 2.93 7.49 -8.72
C LEU A 195 2.56 5.99 -8.77
N ASN A 196 3.50 5.15 -8.35
CA ASN A 196 3.34 3.70 -8.36
C ASN A 196 2.34 3.29 -7.25
N PRO A 197 1.19 2.69 -7.59
CA PRO A 197 0.17 2.30 -6.62
C PRO A 197 0.64 1.22 -5.63
N TYR A 198 1.71 0.50 -5.99
CA TYR A 198 2.28 -0.55 -5.15
C TYR A 198 3.46 -0.08 -4.30
N HIS A 199 3.90 1.18 -4.43
CA HIS A 199 5.06 1.67 -3.69
C HIS A 199 4.65 2.24 -2.32
N GLU A 200 5.00 1.53 -1.25
CA GLU A 200 4.52 1.77 0.11
C GLU A 200 4.89 3.14 0.68
N ALA A 201 5.96 3.79 0.18
CA ALA A 201 6.33 5.15 0.60
C ALA A 201 5.54 6.29 -0.06
N ASN A 202 4.70 5.99 -1.05
CA ASN A 202 3.82 7.00 -1.63
C ASN A 202 2.72 7.39 -0.64
N SER A 203 2.16 8.58 -0.80
CA SER A 203 1.01 9.02 -0.01
C SER A 203 -0.29 8.52 -0.63
N HIS A 204 -1.15 7.85 0.14
CA HIS A 204 -2.49 7.47 -0.35
C HIS A 204 -3.41 8.69 -0.60
N LEU A 205 -3.01 9.90 -0.19
CA LEU A 205 -3.71 11.15 -0.47
C LEU A 205 -3.37 11.71 -1.86
N GLU A 206 -2.25 11.26 -2.43
CA GLU A 206 -1.77 11.70 -3.75
C GLU A 206 -1.85 10.56 -4.77
N CYS A 207 -1.56 9.33 -4.35
CA CYS A 207 -1.58 8.15 -5.20
C CYS A 207 -3.01 7.67 -5.43
N LEU A 208 -3.33 7.39 -6.68
CA LEU A 208 -4.59 6.78 -7.09
C LEU A 208 -4.55 5.27 -6.80
N ALA A 209 -5.72 4.72 -6.42
CA ALA A 209 -5.88 3.28 -6.18
C ALA A 209 -6.15 2.51 -7.47
N GLU A 210 -6.48 3.25 -8.53
CA GLU A 210 -6.73 2.73 -9.86
C GLU A 210 -5.44 2.28 -10.55
N ASP A 211 -5.31 0.97 -10.71
CA ASP A 211 -4.08 0.31 -11.10
C ASP A 211 -4.24 -0.63 -12.31
N ILE A 212 -5.44 -0.81 -12.87
CA ILE A 212 -5.67 -1.88 -13.86
C ILE A 212 -4.83 -1.72 -15.12
N LEU A 213 -4.85 -0.55 -15.77
CA LEU A 213 -3.98 -0.33 -16.94
C LEU A 213 -2.51 -0.40 -16.53
N PHE A 214 -2.16 0.16 -15.36
CA PHE A 214 -0.80 0.11 -14.81
C PHE A 214 -0.28 -1.32 -14.64
N ARG A 215 -1.10 -2.21 -14.07
CA ARG A 215 -0.84 -3.62 -13.85
C ARG A 215 -0.65 -4.37 -15.16
N ASP A 216 -1.64 -4.30 -16.06
CA ASP A 216 -1.70 -5.12 -17.27
C ASP A 216 -0.70 -4.65 -18.34
N THR A 217 -0.19 -3.42 -18.22
CA THR A 217 0.80 -2.84 -19.14
C THR A 217 2.07 -2.36 -18.44
N TYR A 218 2.41 -2.96 -17.29
CA TYR A 218 3.50 -2.53 -16.39
C TYR A 218 4.83 -2.17 -17.08
N SER A 219 5.22 -2.91 -18.12
CA SER A 219 6.46 -2.67 -18.91
C SER A 219 6.49 -1.34 -19.67
N ASN A 220 5.34 -0.66 -19.81
CA ASN A 220 5.24 0.68 -20.38
C ASN A 220 5.31 1.80 -19.35
N TRP A 221 5.29 1.46 -18.05
CA TRP A 221 5.36 2.42 -16.96
C TRP A 221 6.79 2.55 -16.45
N LEU A 222 7.35 3.76 -16.54
CA LEU A 222 8.66 4.11 -16.02
C LEU A 222 8.48 4.68 -14.61
N THR A 223 8.80 3.87 -13.60
CA THR A 223 8.62 4.17 -12.17
C THR A 223 9.79 4.98 -11.57
N GLY A 224 10.79 5.35 -12.37
CA GLY A 224 11.93 6.16 -11.94
C GLY A 224 13.02 5.36 -11.22
N ALA A 225 14.06 6.05 -10.77
CA ALA A 225 15.24 5.43 -10.15
C ALA A 225 14.98 4.81 -8.76
N ASP A 226 13.90 5.23 -8.11
CA ASP A 226 13.48 4.79 -6.77
C ASP A 226 12.14 4.06 -6.76
N GLU A 227 11.57 3.75 -7.93
CA GLU A 227 10.33 2.99 -8.10
C GLU A 227 9.05 3.66 -7.62
N SER A 228 9.13 4.88 -7.09
CA SER A 228 7.98 5.61 -6.58
C SER A 228 7.10 6.19 -7.68
N GLY A 229 7.67 6.40 -8.87
CA GLY A 229 7.04 7.12 -9.97
C GLY A 229 6.91 8.63 -9.71
N ASN A 230 7.51 9.13 -8.64
CA ASN A 230 7.42 10.53 -8.24
C ASN A 230 8.36 11.41 -9.08
N ILE A 231 7.79 12.08 -10.08
CA ILE A 231 8.53 13.00 -10.96
C ILE A 231 8.99 14.29 -10.28
N THR A 232 8.52 14.59 -9.05
CA THR A 232 9.04 15.73 -8.27
C THR A 232 10.44 15.48 -7.70
N ARG A 233 11.06 14.35 -8.07
CA ARG A 233 12.45 14.01 -7.77
C ARG A 233 13.28 14.08 -9.05
N THR A 234 14.33 14.90 -9.06
CA THR A 234 15.24 15.06 -10.21
C THR A 234 15.78 13.72 -10.72
N ALA A 235 16.15 12.81 -9.82
CA ALA A 235 16.69 11.48 -10.17
C ALA A 235 15.70 10.64 -11.00
N ASN A 236 14.39 10.76 -10.74
CA ASN A 236 13.36 10.04 -11.48
C ASN A 236 13.16 10.62 -12.89
N ILE A 237 13.19 11.95 -13.03
CA ILE A 237 13.16 12.61 -14.34
C ILE A 237 14.38 12.23 -15.17
N GLU A 238 15.58 12.26 -14.59
CA GLU A 238 16.81 11.88 -15.29
C GLU A 238 16.78 10.42 -15.72
N HIS A 239 16.30 9.51 -14.86
CA HIS A 239 16.10 8.11 -15.19
C HIS A 239 15.14 7.90 -16.37
N ILE A 240 14.03 8.64 -16.41
CA ILE A 240 13.09 8.62 -17.53
C ILE A 240 13.78 9.07 -18.83
N TRP A 241 14.53 10.16 -18.79
CA TRP A 241 15.27 10.64 -19.97
C TRP A 241 16.34 9.66 -20.43
N ASP A 242 17.08 9.07 -19.50
CA ASP A 242 18.09 8.05 -19.80
C ASP A 242 17.48 6.76 -20.37
N SER A 243 16.22 6.48 -20.08
CA SER A 243 15.48 5.34 -20.63
C SER A 243 14.91 5.60 -22.03
N VAL A 244 14.53 6.85 -22.32
CA VAL A 244 13.76 7.18 -23.54
C VAL A 244 14.55 8.02 -24.55
N SER A 245 15.13 9.14 -24.11
CA SER A 245 15.59 10.21 -25.01
C SER A 245 17.11 10.41 -25.05
N ARG A 246 17.87 9.83 -24.12
CA ARG A 246 19.33 9.94 -24.06
C ARG A 246 20.01 8.59 -24.27
N PRO A 247 21.14 8.53 -25.00
CA PRO A 247 21.97 7.34 -25.01
C PRO A 247 22.49 7.03 -23.61
N SER A 248 22.17 5.86 -23.06
CA SER A 248 22.57 5.44 -21.72
C SER A 248 22.82 3.93 -21.64
N LYS A 249 23.21 3.44 -20.46
CA LYS A 249 23.29 1.99 -20.21
C LYS A 249 21.90 1.32 -20.24
N LEU A 250 20.84 2.07 -19.92
CA LEU A 250 19.47 1.56 -19.81
C LEU A 250 18.82 1.26 -21.18
N ASN A 251 19.30 1.91 -22.24
CA ASN A 251 18.82 1.70 -23.61
C ASN A 251 19.95 1.32 -24.58
N LYS A 252 21.01 0.68 -24.06
CA LYS A 252 22.18 0.28 -24.83
C LYS A 252 21.77 -0.63 -26.00
N GLY A 253 22.02 -0.17 -27.23
CA GLY A 253 21.66 -0.89 -28.46
C GLY A 253 20.33 -0.46 -29.09
N ASN A 254 19.52 0.35 -28.39
CA ASN A 254 18.29 0.92 -28.92
C ASN A 254 18.50 2.38 -29.33
N VAL A 255 17.91 2.80 -30.45
CA VAL A 255 17.90 4.21 -30.87
C VAL A 255 16.90 4.97 -29.99
N PRO A 256 17.29 6.09 -29.33
CA PRO A 256 16.34 6.91 -28.57
C PRO A 256 15.16 7.35 -29.43
N VAL A 257 13.93 7.12 -28.96
CA VAL A 257 12.71 7.47 -29.69
C VAL A 257 12.01 8.60 -28.95
N LEU A 258 12.00 9.77 -29.57
CA LEU A 258 11.34 10.96 -29.04
C LEU A 258 9.84 10.94 -29.36
N SER A 259 9.04 11.55 -28.49
CA SER A 259 7.58 11.51 -28.56
C SER A 259 7.01 12.54 -29.53
N ASP A 260 6.01 12.12 -30.32
CA ASP A 260 5.17 12.94 -31.18
C ASP A 260 4.18 13.78 -30.35
N VAL A 261 3.62 13.19 -29.29
CA VAL A 261 2.67 13.82 -28.36
C VAL A 261 3.11 13.54 -26.93
N VAL A 262 3.14 14.57 -26.09
CA VAL A 262 3.31 14.39 -24.64
C VAL A 262 2.08 14.94 -23.93
N THR A 263 1.61 14.22 -22.92
CA THR A 263 0.52 14.70 -22.05
C THR A 263 0.96 14.72 -20.60
N ALA A 264 0.41 15.66 -19.83
CA ALA A 264 0.60 15.75 -18.39
C ALA A 264 -0.73 16.13 -17.72
N ASP A 265 -1.33 15.21 -16.96
CA ASP A 265 -2.65 15.38 -16.31
C ASP A 265 -2.58 15.33 -14.77
N GLY A 266 -1.39 15.52 -14.19
CA GLY A 266 -1.17 15.29 -12.77
C GLY A 266 -1.89 16.27 -11.86
N SER A 267 -2.47 15.76 -10.79
CA SER A 267 -2.97 16.55 -9.67
C SER A 267 -3.06 15.67 -8.43
N PHE A 268 -3.24 16.27 -7.27
CA PHE A 268 -3.49 15.58 -6.02
C PHE A 268 -4.58 16.34 -5.24
N ASP A 269 -5.08 15.73 -4.17
CA ASP A 269 -6.16 16.32 -3.39
C ASP A 269 -5.72 17.63 -2.71
N CYS A 270 -6.25 18.76 -3.19
CA CYS A 270 -6.02 20.10 -2.66
C CYS A 270 -7.23 20.61 -1.85
N GLN A 271 -8.17 19.75 -1.48
CA GLN A 271 -9.43 20.18 -0.89
C GLN A 271 -9.29 20.78 0.52
N ALA A 272 -8.18 20.56 1.22
CA ALA A 272 -7.86 21.24 2.48
C ALA A 272 -7.48 22.73 2.28
N ASP A 273 -7.06 23.11 1.07
CA ASP A 273 -6.74 24.49 0.71
C ASP A 273 -7.02 24.77 -0.78
N PRO A 274 -8.30 24.77 -1.19
CA PRO A 274 -8.69 24.82 -2.60
C PRO A 274 -8.34 26.15 -3.28
N ASN A 275 -8.26 27.24 -2.52
CA ASN A 275 -7.88 28.56 -3.05
C ASN A 275 -6.41 28.62 -3.47
N ASN A 276 -5.55 27.80 -2.89
CA ASN A 276 -4.13 27.73 -3.24
C ASN A 276 -3.76 26.53 -4.09
N GLN A 277 -4.73 25.86 -4.76
CA GLN A 277 -4.47 24.71 -5.63
C GLN A 277 -3.34 24.95 -6.64
N GLU A 278 -3.31 26.12 -7.29
CA GLU A 278 -2.23 26.49 -8.22
C GLU A 278 -0.86 26.52 -7.53
N LYS A 279 -0.76 27.15 -6.37
CA LYS A 279 0.47 27.21 -5.58
C LYS A 279 0.87 25.83 -5.06
N LEU A 280 -0.07 25.02 -4.60
CA LEU A 280 0.21 23.66 -4.08
C LEU A 280 0.74 22.75 -5.19
N THR A 281 0.13 22.80 -6.38
CA THR A 281 0.50 21.93 -7.51
C THR A 281 1.69 22.46 -8.33
N ALA A 282 2.14 23.69 -8.12
CA ALA A 282 3.25 24.30 -8.87
C ALA A 282 4.53 23.43 -8.95
N PRO A 283 5.00 22.75 -7.89
CA PRO A 283 6.17 21.86 -7.99
C PRO A 283 5.94 20.67 -8.93
N LEU A 284 4.73 20.09 -8.90
CA LEU A 284 4.35 19.03 -9.83
C LEU A 284 4.29 19.56 -11.26
N LYS A 285 3.66 20.72 -11.50
CA LYS A 285 3.56 21.33 -12.84
C LYS A 285 4.93 21.64 -13.43
N LEU A 286 5.84 22.22 -12.65
CA LEU A 286 7.23 22.45 -13.08
C LEU A 286 7.92 21.12 -13.42
N SER A 287 7.76 20.10 -12.59
CA SER A 287 8.38 18.79 -12.80
C SER A 287 7.87 18.11 -14.08
N GLU A 288 6.58 18.20 -14.37
CA GLU A 288 5.97 17.70 -15.60
C GLU A 288 6.50 18.43 -16.84
N VAL A 289 6.56 19.76 -16.79
CA VAL A 289 7.10 20.59 -17.87
C VAL A 289 8.55 20.23 -18.13
N VAL A 290 9.38 20.17 -17.09
CA VAL A 290 10.79 19.81 -17.24
C VAL A 290 10.91 18.42 -17.85
N CYS A 291 10.23 17.41 -17.28
CA CYS A 291 10.24 16.05 -17.78
C CYS A 291 9.84 15.99 -19.28
N ALA A 292 8.72 16.61 -19.66
CA ALA A 292 8.22 16.66 -21.04
C ALA A 292 9.24 17.28 -22.02
N LEU A 293 9.88 18.39 -21.65
CA LEU A 293 10.85 19.10 -22.50
C LEU A 293 12.07 18.24 -22.88
N GLY A 294 12.40 17.21 -22.10
CA GLY A 294 13.45 16.25 -22.42
C GLY A 294 13.00 15.03 -23.24
N LEU A 295 11.72 14.91 -23.60
CA LEU A 295 11.14 13.72 -24.25
C LEU A 295 10.63 13.94 -25.68
N MET A 296 10.40 15.20 -26.07
CA MET A 296 9.73 15.55 -27.32
C MET A 296 10.67 15.68 -28.51
N ARG A 297 10.20 15.29 -29.69
CA ARG A 297 10.85 15.65 -30.96
C ARG A 297 10.46 17.06 -31.40
N VAL A 298 11.26 17.64 -32.28
CA VAL A 298 10.87 18.89 -32.97
C VAL A 298 9.55 18.67 -33.73
N GLY A 299 8.65 19.63 -33.62
CA GLY A 299 7.30 19.58 -34.18
C GLY A 299 6.27 18.80 -33.34
N ALA A 300 6.63 18.32 -32.15
CA ALA A 300 5.70 17.63 -31.25
C ALA A 300 4.64 18.58 -30.66
N VAL A 301 3.59 17.97 -30.09
CA VAL A 301 2.53 18.65 -29.33
C VAL A 301 2.63 18.26 -27.85
N PHE A 302 2.47 19.24 -26.96
CA PHE A 302 2.40 19.02 -25.51
C PHE A 302 1.08 19.53 -24.97
N ILE A 303 0.38 18.69 -24.22
CA ILE A 303 -0.90 18.99 -23.58
C ILE A 303 -0.70 18.91 -22.06
N LEU A 304 -0.81 20.05 -21.38
CA LEU A 304 -0.55 20.17 -19.95
C LEU A 304 -1.78 20.68 -19.20
N LYS A 305 -2.25 19.93 -18.22
CA LYS A 305 -3.27 20.39 -17.29
C LYS A 305 -2.71 21.46 -16.35
N MET A 306 -3.43 22.57 -16.27
CA MET A 306 -3.19 23.68 -15.35
C MET A 306 -4.50 24.02 -14.61
N PHE A 307 -4.40 24.91 -13.63
CA PHE A 307 -5.53 25.38 -12.84
C PHE A 307 -5.73 26.88 -13.06
N THR A 308 -5.92 27.66 -11.98
CA THR A 308 -5.82 29.11 -12.06
C THR A 308 -4.43 29.53 -12.55
N LEU A 309 -4.34 30.76 -13.05
CA LEU A 309 -3.13 31.35 -13.63
C LEU A 309 -2.82 32.69 -12.94
N PHE A 310 -2.68 32.69 -11.62
CA PHE A 310 -2.44 33.89 -10.82
C PHE A 310 -1.02 34.01 -10.27
N GLU A 311 -0.33 32.88 -10.13
CA GLU A 311 0.98 32.81 -9.50
C GLU A 311 2.11 33.02 -10.52
N GLU A 312 3.27 33.52 -10.06
CA GLU A 312 4.44 33.67 -10.94
C GLU A 312 4.84 32.35 -11.59
N SER A 313 4.64 31.23 -10.88
CA SER A 313 5.06 29.91 -11.35
C SER A 313 4.33 29.54 -12.64
N SER A 314 3.05 29.85 -12.74
CA SER A 314 2.24 29.70 -13.95
C SER A 314 2.72 30.62 -15.07
N LEU A 315 3.01 31.89 -14.77
CA LEU A 315 3.57 32.83 -15.75
C LEU A 315 4.94 32.36 -16.27
N SER A 316 5.79 31.86 -15.38
CA SER A 316 7.10 31.30 -15.69
C SER A 316 6.99 30.03 -16.55
N ILE A 317 6.05 29.13 -16.23
CA ILE A 317 5.78 27.92 -17.03
C ILE A 317 5.29 28.29 -18.43
N VAL A 318 4.31 29.18 -18.56
CA VAL A 318 3.78 29.62 -19.86
C VAL A 318 4.85 30.34 -20.67
N SER A 319 5.69 31.15 -20.03
CA SER A 319 6.81 31.83 -20.68
C SER A 319 7.87 30.84 -21.17
N LEU A 320 8.24 29.85 -20.34
CA LEU A 320 9.17 28.78 -20.71
C LEU A 320 8.66 27.98 -21.91
N LEU A 321 7.38 27.63 -21.91
CA LEU A 321 6.76 26.94 -23.04
C LEU A 321 6.76 27.86 -24.28
N SER A 322 6.52 29.16 -24.15
CA SER A 322 6.50 30.11 -25.30
C SER A 322 7.89 30.28 -25.94
N MET A 323 8.94 30.01 -25.17
CA MET A 323 10.31 29.92 -25.69
C MET A 323 10.59 28.64 -26.47
N CYS A 324 9.78 27.60 -26.27
CA CYS A 324 10.03 26.25 -26.76
C CYS A 324 9.03 25.80 -27.83
N PHE A 325 7.90 26.49 -28.03
CA PHE A 325 6.84 26.11 -28.96
C PHE A 325 6.49 27.23 -29.92
N LYS A 326 5.91 26.88 -31.07
CA LYS A 326 5.45 27.86 -32.06
C LYS A 326 4.17 28.57 -31.62
N THR A 327 3.24 27.82 -31.05
CA THR A 327 1.92 28.33 -30.63
C THR A 327 1.59 27.79 -29.25
N ILE A 328 1.03 28.65 -28.41
CA ILE A 328 0.49 28.29 -27.10
C ILE A 328 -0.92 28.80 -26.98
N GLU A 329 -1.79 27.89 -26.57
CA GLU A 329 -3.18 28.20 -26.25
C GLU A 329 -3.53 27.68 -24.87
N VAL A 330 -4.39 28.41 -24.16
CA VAL A 330 -5.09 27.88 -22.98
C VAL A 330 -6.50 27.52 -23.43
N TYR A 331 -6.90 26.27 -23.21
CA TYR A 331 -8.17 25.71 -23.65
C TYR A 331 -8.90 25.08 -22.46
N LYS A 332 -10.20 25.38 -22.31
CA LYS A 332 -11.08 24.66 -21.39
C LYS A 332 -12.07 23.81 -22.20
N PRO A 333 -11.86 22.48 -22.28
CA PRO A 333 -12.80 21.56 -22.94
C PRO A 333 -14.21 21.72 -22.38
N HIS A 334 -15.23 21.48 -23.20
CA HIS A 334 -16.61 21.50 -22.72
C HIS A 334 -16.80 20.50 -21.59
N LEU A 335 -16.19 19.32 -21.71
CA LEU A 335 -16.30 18.23 -20.73
C LEU A 335 -15.46 18.44 -19.46
N SER A 336 -14.77 19.59 -19.34
CA SER A 336 -14.25 20.06 -18.07
C SER A 336 -15.33 20.89 -17.35
N LYS A 337 -15.62 20.53 -16.09
CA LYS A 337 -16.58 21.25 -15.24
C LYS A 337 -16.38 22.77 -15.30
N SER A 338 -17.45 23.49 -15.61
CA SER A 338 -17.43 24.95 -15.81
C SER A 338 -17.10 25.74 -14.53
N ASN A 339 -17.45 25.20 -13.36
CA ASN A 339 -17.16 25.79 -12.06
C ASN A 339 -15.76 25.42 -11.50
N GLY A 340 -15.03 24.52 -12.16
CA GLY A 340 -13.69 24.11 -11.79
C GLY A 340 -12.61 25.00 -12.42
N SER A 341 -11.44 25.04 -11.77
CA SER A 341 -10.27 25.82 -12.24
C SER A 341 -9.50 25.15 -13.37
N GLU A 342 -9.80 23.89 -13.69
CA GLU A 342 -9.07 23.09 -14.68
C GLU A 342 -9.14 23.74 -16.07
N VAL A 343 -7.96 23.91 -16.66
CA VAL A 343 -7.71 24.33 -18.05
C VAL A 343 -6.52 23.54 -18.60
N TYR A 344 -6.34 23.52 -19.91
CA TYR A 344 -5.25 22.82 -20.58
C TYR A 344 -4.42 23.78 -21.42
N LEU A 345 -3.11 23.77 -21.23
CA LEU A 345 -2.15 24.40 -22.14
C LEU A 345 -1.93 23.47 -23.33
N ILE A 346 -2.24 23.96 -24.53
CA ILE A 346 -2.03 23.28 -25.80
C ILE A 346 -0.82 23.93 -26.47
N CYS A 347 0.31 23.24 -26.41
CA CYS A 347 1.58 23.73 -26.94
C CYS A 347 1.88 23.01 -28.25
N ILE A 348 1.90 23.76 -29.35
CA ILE A 348 1.96 23.19 -30.70
C ILE A 348 3.30 23.55 -31.37
N GLY A 349 3.93 22.53 -31.94
CA GLY A 349 5.14 22.67 -32.74
C GLY A 349 6.37 22.96 -31.90
N PHE A 350 6.83 21.98 -31.12
CA PHE A 350 8.04 22.08 -30.32
C PHE A 350 9.27 22.46 -31.18
N ASN A 351 10.02 23.49 -30.78
CA ASN A 351 11.22 23.98 -31.45
C ASN A 351 12.52 23.47 -30.79
N GLY A 352 12.43 22.81 -29.63
CA GLY A 352 13.56 22.38 -28.83
C GLY A 352 13.84 23.29 -27.62
N ILE A 353 14.62 22.78 -26.67
CA ILE A 353 15.12 23.53 -25.51
C ILE A 353 16.65 23.49 -25.47
N THR A 354 17.28 24.59 -25.03
CA THR A 354 18.74 24.59 -24.86
C THR A 354 19.14 23.70 -23.67
N SER A 355 20.23 22.94 -23.83
CA SER A 355 20.72 22.02 -22.79
C SER A 355 21.01 22.73 -21.47
N VAL A 356 21.45 23.99 -21.50
CA VAL A 356 21.76 24.73 -20.28
C VAL A 356 20.50 25.11 -19.50
N LEU A 357 19.43 25.52 -20.19
CA LEU A 357 18.17 25.86 -19.54
C LEU A 357 17.50 24.61 -18.97
N LEU A 358 17.44 23.52 -19.74
CA LEU A 358 16.88 22.26 -19.27
C LEU A 358 17.62 21.73 -18.03
N CYS A 359 18.96 21.76 -18.04
CA CYS A 359 19.76 21.36 -16.88
C CYS A 359 19.54 22.28 -15.66
N ALA A 360 19.44 23.60 -15.87
CA ALA A 360 19.19 24.55 -14.78
C ALA A 360 17.82 24.31 -14.13
N LEU A 361 16.78 24.13 -14.94
CA LEU A 361 15.42 23.82 -14.46
C LEU A 361 15.38 22.47 -13.71
N CYS A 362 16.03 21.45 -14.24
CA CYS A 362 16.05 20.12 -13.62
C CYS A 362 16.74 20.12 -12.24
N ARG A 363 17.80 20.93 -12.08
CA ARG A 363 18.53 21.07 -10.81
C ARG A 363 17.72 21.73 -9.69
N ILE A 364 16.79 22.62 -10.02
CA ILE A 364 16.03 23.35 -9.01
C ILE A 364 14.81 22.58 -8.49
N ILE A 365 14.38 21.49 -9.16
CA ILE A 365 13.16 20.75 -8.82
C ILE A 365 13.13 20.33 -7.34
N ASN A 366 14.17 19.64 -6.87
CA ASN A 366 14.23 19.17 -5.49
C ASN A 366 14.13 20.34 -4.48
N GLU A 367 14.86 21.44 -4.72
CA GLU A 367 14.83 22.65 -3.87
C GLU A 367 13.45 23.33 -3.91
N TYR A 368 12.81 23.36 -5.08
CA TYR A 368 11.50 23.97 -5.31
C TYR A 368 10.37 23.20 -4.59
N VAL A 369 10.52 21.88 -4.46
CA VAL A 369 9.60 21.01 -3.72
C VAL A 369 9.80 21.13 -2.21
N SER A 370 11.04 21.16 -1.73
CA SER A 370 11.34 21.13 -0.29
C SER A 370 11.12 22.45 0.43
N THR A 371 11.20 23.58 -0.28
CA THR A 371 11.23 24.91 0.33
C THR A 371 9.83 25.54 0.40
N LYS A 372 9.43 26.00 1.60
CA LYS A 372 8.15 26.71 1.79
C LYS A 372 8.12 28.06 1.07
N GLU A 373 9.21 28.81 1.14
CA GLU A 373 9.42 30.06 0.42
C GLU A 373 10.09 29.78 -0.92
N ARG A 374 9.27 29.56 -1.95
CA ARG A 374 9.77 29.25 -3.29
C ARG A 374 10.35 30.49 -3.95
N LYS A 375 11.49 30.31 -4.61
CA LYS A 375 12.09 31.29 -5.51
C LYS A 375 11.35 31.29 -6.86
N ALA A 376 11.41 32.40 -7.59
CA ALA A 376 10.80 32.46 -8.92
C ALA A 376 11.49 31.47 -9.87
N ILE A 377 10.72 30.78 -10.71
CA ILE A 377 11.28 29.84 -11.70
C ILE A 377 12.11 30.62 -12.73
N LEU A 378 11.54 31.70 -13.27
CA LEU A 378 12.23 32.66 -14.14
C LEU A 378 12.29 34.04 -13.46
N PRO A 379 13.36 34.81 -13.67
CA PRO A 379 13.41 36.21 -13.24
C PRO A 379 12.31 37.05 -13.91
N LYS A 380 11.73 37.99 -13.17
CA LYS A 380 10.69 38.91 -13.68
C LYS A 380 11.18 39.69 -14.90
N GLU A 381 12.44 40.10 -14.89
CA GLU A 381 13.08 40.94 -15.91
C GLU A 381 13.20 40.24 -17.26
N TRP A 382 13.21 38.90 -17.26
CA TRP A 382 13.27 38.11 -18.48
C TRP A 382 11.95 38.16 -19.25
N ILE A 383 10.83 38.37 -18.56
CA ILE A 383 9.50 38.29 -19.17
C ILE A 383 9.13 39.66 -19.75
N PRO A 384 8.91 39.79 -21.07
CA PRO A 384 8.47 41.04 -21.67
C PRO A 384 7.13 41.50 -21.10
N SER A 385 6.98 42.81 -20.90
CA SER A 385 5.74 43.40 -20.35
C SER A 385 4.52 43.12 -21.24
N SER A 386 4.69 43.06 -22.57
CA SER A 386 3.63 42.70 -23.51
C SER A 386 3.14 41.26 -23.28
N PHE A 387 4.05 40.31 -23.14
CA PHE A 387 3.69 38.91 -22.88
C PHE A 387 3.05 38.73 -21.49
N ARG A 388 3.55 39.46 -20.48
CA ARG A 388 2.92 39.52 -19.16
C ARG A 388 1.49 40.04 -19.23
N ALA A 389 1.21 41.05 -20.07
CA ALA A 389 -0.15 41.57 -20.27
C ALA A 389 -1.07 40.50 -20.89
N GLU A 390 -0.63 39.79 -21.93
CA GLU A 390 -1.39 38.67 -22.53
C GLU A 390 -1.71 37.59 -21.49
N PHE A 391 -0.75 37.24 -20.63
CA PHE A 391 -0.97 36.28 -19.54
C PHE A 391 -2.03 36.77 -18.55
N VAL A 392 -1.98 38.05 -18.15
CA VAL A 392 -2.96 38.66 -17.25
C VAL A 392 -4.36 38.64 -17.86
N GLU A 393 -4.49 38.97 -19.15
CA GLU A 393 -5.76 38.91 -19.88
C GLU A 393 -6.33 37.49 -19.92
N CYS A 394 -5.49 36.51 -20.25
CA CYS A 394 -5.84 35.09 -20.22
C CYS A 394 -6.36 34.66 -18.84
N ALA A 395 -5.61 34.97 -17.78
CA ALA A 395 -5.98 34.62 -16.42
C ALA A 395 -7.31 35.26 -15.99
N LYS A 396 -7.52 36.54 -16.31
CA LYS A 396 -8.78 37.25 -16.04
C LYS A 396 -9.95 36.62 -16.77
N MET A 397 -9.79 36.27 -18.05
CA MET A 397 -10.84 35.64 -18.85
C MET A 397 -11.33 34.34 -18.21
N PHE A 398 -10.44 33.42 -17.88
CA PHE A 398 -10.83 32.13 -17.29
C PHE A 398 -11.39 32.27 -15.87
N ALA A 399 -10.85 33.19 -15.06
CA ALA A 399 -11.39 33.50 -13.75
C ALA A 399 -12.83 34.04 -13.85
N GLN A 400 -13.11 34.96 -14.78
CA GLN A 400 -14.45 35.49 -15.00
C GLN A 400 -15.45 34.41 -15.44
N LEU A 401 -15.04 33.49 -16.33
CA LEU A 401 -15.87 32.34 -16.74
C LEU A 401 -16.22 31.44 -15.55
N GLN A 402 -15.24 31.18 -14.67
CA GLN A 402 -15.46 30.39 -13.45
C GLN A 402 -16.40 31.13 -12.48
N CYS A 403 -16.19 32.42 -12.24
CA CYS A 403 -17.03 33.23 -11.35
C CYS A 403 -18.49 33.26 -11.81
N ARG A 404 -18.74 33.43 -13.12
CA ARG A 404 -20.09 33.37 -13.68
C ARG A 404 -20.74 32.01 -13.40
N SER A 405 -20.01 30.92 -13.68
CA SER A 405 -20.50 29.55 -13.46
C SER A 405 -20.80 29.24 -11.99
N LEU A 406 -19.93 29.68 -11.08
CA LEU A 406 -20.11 29.52 -9.64
C LEU A 406 -21.31 30.31 -9.12
N ARG A 407 -21.46 31.59 -9.50
CA ARG A 407 -22.62 32.41 -9.11
C ARG A 407 -23.93 31.79 -9.57
N THR A 408 -24.00 31.30 -10.80
CA THR A 408 -25.18 30.59 -11.30
C THR A 408 -25.47 29.33 -10.46
N ALA A 409 -24.46 28.49 -10.25
CA ALA A 409 -24.64 27.27 -9.46
C ALA A 409 -25.09 27.56 -8.02
N MET A 410 -24.49 28.56 -7.37
CA MET A 410 -24.87 28.98 -6.01
C MET A 410 -26.28 29.55 -5.96
N SER A 411 -26.66 30.39 -6.93
CA SER A 411 -28.00 30.97 -6.97
C SER A 411 -29.11 29.92 -7.07
N GLN A 412 -28.81 28.76 -7.66
CA GLN A 412 -29.75 27.64 -7.85
C GLN A 412 -29.65 26.58 -6.74
N TYR A 413 -28.69 26.69 -5.83
CA TYR A 413 -28.50 25.72 -4.75
C TYR A 413 -29.69 25.75 -3.79
N MET A 414 -30.21 24.57 -3.44
CA MET A 414 -31.38 24.40 -2.56
C MET A 414 -32.71 24.98 -3.10
N GLN A 415 -32.78 25.39 -4.37
CA GLN A 415 -34.04 25.72 -5.02
C GLN A 415 -34.73 24.45 -5.54
N LEU A 416 -36.06 24.35 -5.34
CA LEU A 416 -36.87 23.30 -5.96
C LEU A 416 -36.87 23.51 -7.48
N THR A 417 -36.30 22.56 -8.22
CA THR A 417 -36.20 22.63 -9.68
C THR A 417 -36.69 21.33 -10.32
N ASP A 418 -37.37 21.45 -11.46
CA ASP A 418 -37.75 20.28 -12.27
C ASP A 418 -36.50 19.68 -12.93
N GLU A 419 -36.03 18.56 -12.38
CA GLU A 419 -34.85 17.84 -12.86
C GLU A 419 -34.96 17.46 -14.34
N ASN A 420 -36.17 17.26 -14.87
CA ASN A 420 -36.39 16.82 -16.25
C ASN A 420 -35.81 17.80 -17.27
N VAL A 421 -35.84 19.10 -16.96
CA VAL A 421 -35.29 20.15 -17.83
C VAL A 421 -33.77 19.97 -17.97
N PHE A 422 -33.06 19.70 -16.87
CA PHE A 422 -31.62 19.45 -16.90
C PHE A 422 -31.29 18.16 -17.67
N TYR A 423 -32.03 17.07 -17.44
CA TYR A 423 -31.83 15.83 -18.20
C TYR A 423 -32.13 15.97 -19.69
N LYS A 424 -33.09 16.82 -20.09
CA LYS A 424 -33.33 17.16 -21.50
C LYS A 424 -32.10 17.86 -22.11
N LYS A 425 -31.58 18.90 -21.44
CA LYS A 425 -30.37 19.61 -21.89
C LYS A 425 -29.16 18.70 -21.98
N LYS A 426 -28.95 17.82 -21.00
CA LYS A 426 -27.86 16.83 -21.01
C LYS A 426 -27.91 15.90 -22.23
N ARG A 427 -29.11 15.41 -22.57
CA ARG A 427 -29.30 14.54 -23.75
C ARG A 427 -29.04 15.30 -25.06
N GLU A 428 -29.52 16.53 -25.16
CA GLU A 428 -29.30 17.38 -26.32
C GLU A 428 -27.82 17.72 -26.51
N PHE A 429 -27.13 18.10 -25.42
CA PHE A 429 -25.70 18.36 -25.42
C PHE A 429 -24.93 17.13 -25.89
N ALA A 430 -25.20 15.96 -25.31
CA ALA A 430 -24.49 14.73 -25.67
C ALA A 430 -24.70 14.34 -27.15
N LYS A 431 -25.92 14.50 -27.68
CA LYS A 431 -26.22 14.32 -29.11
C LYS A 431 -25.41 15.27 -29.99
N ARG A 432 -25.34 16.55 -29.63
CA ARG A 432 -24.55 17.55 -30.37
C ARG A 432 -23.06 17.25 -30.30
N PHE A 433 -22.56 16.86 -29.13
CA PHE A 433 -21.15 16.54 -28.92
C PHE A 433 -20.72 15.36 -29.80
N LEU A 434 -21.45 14.25 -29.76
CA LEU A 434 -21.16 13.06 -30.59
C LEU A 434 -21.37 13.31 -32.08
N GLY A 435 -22.26 14.26 -32.45
CA GLY A 435 -22.42 14.70 -33.83
C GLY A 435 -21.21 15.48 -34.37
N GLN A 436 -20.50 16.22 -33.50
CA GLN A 436 -19.32 17.01 -33.87
C GLN A 436 -18.01 16.24 -33.72
N PHE A 437 -17.91 15.43 -32.67
CA PHE A 437 -16.74 14.60 -32.35
C PHE A 437 -17.16 13.13 -32.39
N PRO A 438 -17.30 12.54 -33.59
CA PRO A 438 -17.78 11.17 -33.74
C PRO A 438 -16.80 10.18 -33.11
N VAL A 439 -17.32 9.32 -32.23
CA VAL A 439 -16.60 8.20 -31.62
C VAL A 439 -17.15 6.91 -32.24
N THR A 440 -16.26 6.09 -32.80
CA THR A 440 -16.65 4.80 -33.41
C THR A 440 -16.05 3.66 -32.62
N ALA A 441 -16.74 2.51 -32.58
CA ALA A 441 -16.19 1.32 -31.93
C ALA A 441 -14.89 0.88 -32.60
N ILE A 442 -13.87 0.54 -31.80
CA ILE A 442 -12.64 -0.10 -32.29
C ILE A 442 -12.70 -1.62 -32.07
N PRO A 443 -12.07 -2.42 -32.95
CA PRO A 443 -11.90 -3.85 -32.75
C PRO A 443 -11.18 -4.22 -31.44
N SER A 444 -11.44 -5.41 -30.89
CA SER A 444 -10.87 -5.85 -29.61
C SER A 444 -9.34 -6.04 -29.66
N ASP A 445 -8.80 -6.42 -30.81
CA ASP A 445 -7.36 -6.53 -31.07
C ASP A 445 -6.64 -5.18 -31.13
N CYS A 446 -7.39 -4.07 -31.26
CA CYS A 446 -6.87 -2.71 -31.26
C CYS A 446 -6.83 -2.06 -29.87
N ARG A 447 -7.40 -2.69 -28.83
CA ARG A 447 -7.38 -2.21 -27.44
C ARG A 447 -5.99 -2.33 -26.83
N LEU A 448 -5.66 -1.46 -25.88
CA LEU A 448 -4.41 -1.51 -25.10
C LEU A 448 -4.34 -2.77 -24.24
N VAL A 449 -5.47 -3.10 -23.60
CA VAL A 449 -5.66 -4.33 -22.85
C VAL A 449 -6.89 -5.01 -23.40
N LYS A 450 -6.70 -6.17 -24.04
CA LYS A 450 -7.78 -6.91 -24.68
C LYS A 450 -8.80 -7.39 -23.66
N TYR A 451 -8.28 -8.02 -22.60
CA TYR A 451 -8.99 -8.53 -21.45
C TYR A 451 -8.10 -8.37 -20.20
N ILE A 452 -8.72 -8.22 -19.04
CA ILE A 452 -8.02 -8.18 -17.75
C ILE A 452 -7.32 -9.52 -17.52
N SER A 453 -6.09 -9.53 -17.00
CA SER A 453 -5.26 -10.74 -16.90
C SER A 453 -5.91 -11.95 -16.20
N PHE A 454 -6.92 -11.73 -15.37
CA PHE A 454 -7.65 -12.75 -14.62
C PHE A 454 -9.15 -12.82 -14.92
N SER A 455 -9.65 -12.06 -15.91
CA SER A 455 -11.07 -12.13 -16.26
C SER A 455 -11.28 -11.81 -17.73
N ASP A 456 -12.27 -12.42 -18.35
CA ASP A 456 -12.64 -12.14 -19.74
C ASP A 456 -13.42 -10.81 -19.87
N ASN A 457 -13.36 -9.96 -18.84
CA ASN A 457 -13.97 -8.64 -18.81
C ASN A 457 -13.06 -7.61 -19.49
N VAL A 458 -13.71 -6.65 -20.15
CA VAL A 458 -13.06 -5.47 -20.75
C VAL A 458 -12.88 -4.40 -19.69
N ILE A 459 -11.76 -3.67 -19.73
CA ILE A 459 -11.55 -2.51 -18.85
C ILE A 459 -12.60 -1.44 -19.14
N THR A 460 -13.47 -1.17 -18.17
CA THR A 460 -14.47 -0.11 -18.25
C THR A 460 -14.03 1.10 -17.43
N GLY A 461 -14.69 2.25 -17.63
CA GLY A 461 -14.46 3.43 -16.78
C GLY A 461 -14.93 3.28 -15.33
N LYS A 462 -15.59 2.17 -14.97
CA LYS A 462 -16.02 1.85 -13.60
C LYS A 462 -15.06 0.89 -12.91
N ASP A 463 -14.41 0.03 -13.68
CA ASP A 463 -13.49 -1.00 -13.20
C ASP A 463 -12.08 -0.55 -13.51
N THR A 464 -11.52 0.27 -12.63
CA THR A 464 -10.20 0.88 -12.80
C THR A 464 -9.21 0.47 -11.72
N SER A 465 -9.66 -0.23 -10.67
CA SER A 465 -8.84 -0.73 -9.57
C SER A 465 -9.03 -2.24 -9.35
N SER A 466 -7.94 -2.94 -9.07
CA SER A 466 -7.93 -4.34 -8.60
C SER A 466 -8.61 -4.53 -7.24
N LEU A 467 -8.84 -3.45 -6.48
CA LEU A 467 -9.56 -3.48 -5.20
C LEU A 467 -11.06 -3.22 -5.35
N PHE A 468 -11.55 -3.01 -6.58
CA PHE A 468 -12.88 -2.49 -6.86
C PHE A 468 -13.14 -1.18 -6.08
N HIS A 469 -14.40 -0.91 -5.72
CA HIS A 469 -14.73 0.23 -4.89
C HIS A 469 -14.30 -0.02 -3.44
N VAL A 470 -13.44 0.85 -2.91
CA VAL A 470 -13.02 0.85 -1.50
C VAL A 470 -13.65 2.03 -0.76
N PRO A 471 -14.17 1.84 0.47
CA PRO A 471 -14.65 2.94 1.31
C PRO A 471 -13.53 3.95 1.57
N LYS A 472 -13.88 5.25 1.61
CA LYS A 472 -12.96 6.35 1.94
C LYS A 472 -13.52 7.18 3.09
N ARG A 473 -12.63 7.80 3.87
CA ARG A 473 -12.97 8.75 4.92
C ARG A 473 -13.79 9.92 4.36
N ARG A 474 -14.92 10.20 5.01
CA ARG A 474 -15.80 11.31 4.67
C ARG A 474 -15.38 12.56 5.45
N LEU A 475 -15.05 13.64 4.74
CA LEU A 475 -14.68 14.94 5.32
C LEU A 475 -15.62 16.02 4.75
N PRO A 476 -16.72 16.35 5.45
CA PRO A 476 -17.87 17.04 4.84
C PRO A 476 -17.60 18.51 4.46
N ASP A 477 -16.81 19.22 5.26
CA ASP A 477 -16.57 20.66 5.12
C ASP A 477 -15.07 20.99 5.05
N LEU A 478 -14.72 22.27 4.86
CA LEU A 478 -13.32 22.69 4.74
C LEU A 478 -12.52 22.52 6.05
N ASP A 479 -13.13 22.72 7.20
CA ASP A 479 -12.42 22.66 8.49
C ASP A 479 -12.05 21.22 8.85
N ALA A 480 -12.94 20.25 8.61
CA ALA A 480 -12.65 18.82 8.73
C ALA A 480 -11.48 18.41 7.82
N ARG A 481 -11.46 18.89 6.58
CA ARG A 481 -10.38 18.61 5.61
C ARG A 481 -9.04 19.22 6.03
N ARG A 482 -9.05 20.46 6.55
CA ARG A 482 -7.85 21.11 7.11
C ARG A 482 -7.34 20.40 8.35
N ALA A 483 -8.24 20.02 9.25
CA ALA A 483 -7.89 19.27 10.46
C ALA A 483 -7.24 17.94 10.10
N PHE A 484 -7.80 17.20 9.14
CA PHE A 484 -7.22 15.95 8.66
C PHE A 484 -5.83 16.15 8.04
N SER A 485 -5.69 17.08 7.09
CA SER A 485 -4.41 17.36 6.43
C SER A 485 -3.32 17.74 7.44
N LYS A 486 -3.65 18.58 8.43
CA LYS A 486 -2.73 18.93 9.51
C LYS A 486 -2.34 17.71 10.34
N CYS A 487 -3.31 16.88 10.74
CA CYS A 487 -3.04 15.66 11.50
C CYS A 487 -2.14 14.68 10.73
N TYR A 488 -2.35 14.57 9.42
CA TYR A 488 -1.52 13.75 8.54
C TYR A 488 -0.08 14.24 8.52
N ASP A 489 0.15 15.52 8.24
CA ASP A 489 1.50 16.10 8.19
C ASP A 489 2.24 16.01 9.54
N ASP A 490 1.53 16.27 10.64
CA ASP A 490 2.12 16.21 11.98
C ASP A 490 2.49 14.77 12.38
N LEU A 491 1.69 13.78 11.98
CA LEU A 491 2.04 12.38 12.13
C LEU A 491 3.31 12.03 11.36
N GLN A 492 3.41 12.41 10.08
CA GLN A 492 4.60 12.10 9.27
C GLN A 492 5.88 12.73 9.86
N LYS A 493 5.81 13.97 10.33
CA LYS A 493 6.94 14.63 11.02
C LYS A 493 7.33 13.88 12.29
N ARG A 494 6.35 13.50 13.11
CA ARG A 494 6.59 12.81 14.38
C ARG A 494 7.24 11.44 14.15
N ARG A 495 6.77 10.68 13.16
CA ARG A 495 7.36 9.38 12.79
C ARG A 495 8.81 9.53 12.32
N ALA A 496 9.10 10.51 11.46
CA ALA A 496 10.46 10.80 11.01
C ALA A 496 11.39 11.18 12.18
N GLU A 497 10.89 11.96 13.14
CA GLU A 497 11.66 12.33 14.33
C GLU A 497 11.93 11.14 15.26
N LEU A 498 10.92 10.30 15.53
CA LEU A 498 11.09 9.06 16.30
C LEU A 498 12.09 8.11 15.62
N HIS A 499 12.03 7.98 14.30
CA HIS A 499 13.00 7.18 13.55
C HIS A 499 14.42 7.75 13.65
N LYS A 500 14.58 9.07 13.56
CA LYS A 500 15.89 9.73 13.74
C LYS A 500 16.45 9.52 15.14
N GLN A 501 15.60 9.53 16.17
CA GLN A 501 15.98 9.22 17.55
C GLN A 501 16.43 7.76 17.67
N TYR A 502 15.62 6.82 17.18
CA TYR A 502 15.94 5.38 17.15
C TYR A 502 17.27 5.07 16.46
N ARG A 503 17.56 5.73 15.33
CA ARG A 503 18.82 5.52 14.59
C ARG A 503 20.04 6.05 15.35
N ARG A 504 19.87 7.04 16.22
CA ARG A 504 20.95 7.65 17.01
C ARG A 504 21.19 6.91 18.33
N LYS A 505 20.16 6.30 18.91
CA LYS A 505 20.17 5.61 20.19
C LYS A 505 19.11 4.51 20.10
N LYS A 506 19.43 3.26 20.45
CA LYS A 506 18.44 2.15 20.57
C LYS A 506 17.45 2.46 21.72
N GLU A 507 16.61 3.47 21.58
CA GLU A 507 15.77 4.02 22.64
C GLU A 507 14.46 3.22 22.81
N PRO A 508 14.00 2.97 24.06
CA PRO A 508 12.75 2.26 24.36
C PRO A 508 11.50 2.99 23.84
N ARG A 509 11.59 4.30 23.58
CA ARG A 509 10.54 5.14 22.97
C ARG A 509 10.00 4.64 21.63
N HIS A 510 10.73 3.77 20.95
CA HIS A 510 10.33 3.24 19.65
C HIS A 510 9.39 2.03 19.75
N PHE A 511 9.25 1.44 20.94
CA PHE A 511 8.54 0.20 21.17
C PHE A 511 7.26 0.39 21.99
N LEU A 512 6.38 -0.59 21.88
CA LEU A 512 5.22 -0.81 22.72
C LEU A 512 5.44 -2.14 23.44
N SER A 513 5.38 -2.10 24.77
CA SER A 513 5.52 -3.29 25.62
C SER A 513 4.37 -3.35 26.61
N LEU A 514 3.86 -4.54 26.88
CA LEU A 514 2.94 -4.72 28.00
C LEU A 514 3.70 -4.54 29.31
N SER A 515 3.05 -3.92 30.29
CA SER A 515 3.64 -3.71 31.60
C SER A 515 2.62 -3.90 32.70
N ARG A 516 3.00 -4.77 33.65
CA ARG A 516 2.25 -4.95 34.88
C ARG A 516 2.13 -3.66 35.67
N SER A 517 3.06 -2.70 35.56
CA SER A 517 2.99 -1.44 36.33
C SER A 517 2.23 -0.32 35.62
N ALA A 518 1.84 -0.49 34.35
CA ALA A 518 1.15 0.55 33.60
C ALA A 518 -0.33 0.61 33.98
N THR A 519 -0.87 1.83 34.01
CA THR A 519 -2.29 2.15 34.16
C THR A 519 -2.78 2.99 32.98
N CYS A 520 -4.07 2.96 32.69
CA CYS A 520 -4.68 3.74 31.60
C CYS A 520 -4.56 5.27 31.81
N GLU A 521 -4.36 5.72 33.04
CA GLU A 521 -4.15 7.14 33.36
C GLU A 521 -2.88 7.73 32.72
N ASN A 522 -1.93 6.88 32.32
CA ASN A 522 -0.68 7.33 31.67
C ASN A 522 -0.88 7.78 30.22
N PHE A 523 -2.08 7.56 29.63
CA PHE A 523 -2.38 7.96 28.26
C PHE A 523 -2.98 9.38 28.23
N GLY A 524 -2.17 10.36 27.81
CA GLY A 524 -2.54 11.78 27.83
C GLY A 524 -3.52 12.24 26.74
N ARG A 525 -3.90 13.52 26.78
CA ARG A 525 -4.88 14.18 25.89
C ARG A 525 -4.73 13.89 24.38
N ASN A 526 -3.51 13.78 23.87
CA ASN A 526 -3.23 13.58 22.44
C ASN A 526 -3.84 12.28 21.88
N ILE A 527 -3.89 11.21 22.68
CA ILE A 527 -4.47 9.94 22.24
C ILE A 527 -6.00 9.99 22.23
N GLY A 528 -6.61 10.69 23.19
CA GLY A 528 -8.04 10.92 23.24
C GLY A 528 -8.52 11.74 22.03
N GLU A 529 -7.72 12.72 21.59
CA GLU A 529 -7.97 13.47 20.36
C GLU A 529 -7.83 12.60 19.11
N ALA A 530 -6.81 11.72 19.04
CA ALA A 530 -6.64 10.78 17.93
C ALA A 530 -7.81 9.80 17.80
N LEU A 531 -8.25 9.20 18.92
CA LEU A 531 -9.39 8.26 18.94
C LEU A 531 -10.71 8.95 18.61
N ARG A 532 -10.95 10.15 19.16
CA ARG A 532 -12.15 10.93 18.84
C ARG A 532 -12.23 11.22 17.34
N PHE A 533 -11.11 11.66 16.75
CA PHE A 533 -11.03 11.92 15.32
C PHE A 533 -11.26 10.66 14.49
N ALA A 534 -10.64 9.53 14.86
CA ALA A 534 -10.83 8.25 14.19
C ALA A 534 -12.29 7.78 14.25
N ASN A 535 -12.98 7.99 15.37
CA ASN A 535 -14.38 7.58 15.55
C ASN A 535 -15.36 8.52 14.85
N GLU A 536 -15.10 9.83 14.81
CA GLU A 536 -15.95 10.83 14.16
C GLU A 536 -15.96 10.69 12.64
N TYR A 537 -14.80 10.38 12.04
CA TYR A 537 -14.64 10.31 10.58
C TYR A 537 -14.41 8.88 10.05
N ARG A 538 -14.77 7.85 10.84
CA ARG A 538 -14.59 6.45 10.46
C ARG A 538 -15.40 6.14 9.19
N PRO A 539 -14.79 5.57 8.13
CA PRO A 539 -15.55 5.00 7.02
C PRO A 539 -16.46 3.87 7.49
N GLU A 540 -17.62 3.71 6.85
CA GLU A 540 -18.40 2.47 6.96
C GLU A 540 -17.66 1.36 6.21
N TYR A 541 -17.16 0.39 6.96
CA TYR A 541 -16.49 -0.78 6.40
C TYR A 541 -17.53 -1.86 6.10
N PRO A 542 -17.37 -2.64 5.01
CA PRO A 542 -18.21 -3.80 4.79
C PRO A 542 -18.07 -4.80 5.94
N ALA A 543 -19.09 -5.64 6.14
CA ALA A 543 -18.95 -6.78 7.03
C ALA A 543 -17.88 -7.72 6.45
N PHE A 544 -16.87 -8.04 7.26
CA PHE A 544 -15.82 -8.96 6.88
C PHE A 544 -16.18 -10.37 7.35
N GLU A 545 -15.89 -11.37 6.53
CA GLU A 545 -15.97 -12.76 6.96
C GLU A 545 -15.01 -12.99 8.13
N LYS A 546 -15.52 -13.63 9.18
CA LYS A 546 -14.70 -14.00 10.34
C LYS A 546 -13.96 -15.28 10.06
N GLY A 547 -12.71 -15.33 10.52
CA GLY A 547 -11.89 -16.53 10.45
C GLY A 547 -10.82 -16.45 9.36
N PRO A 548 -10.34 -17.59 8.88
CA PRO A 548 -9.18 -17.65 8.00
C PRO A 548 -9.50 -17.26 6.58
N LEU A 549 -8.45 -16.79 5.91
CA LEU A 549 -8.51 -16.51 4.49
C LEU A 549 -7.83 -17.66 3.72
N SER A 550 -8.64 -18.39 2.96
CA SER A 550 -8.12 -19.20 1.85
C SER A 550 -7.99 -18.31 0.62
N LEU A 551 -6.76 -18.17 0.11
CA LEU A 551 -6.51 -17.35 -1.06
C LEU A 551 -6.97 -18.07 -2.32
N ASP A 552 -7.82 -17.40 -3.10
CA ASP A 552 -8.24 -17.89 -4.41
C ASP A 552 -7.24 -17.41 -5.47
N PHE A 553 -6.55 -18.36 -6.10
CA PHE A 553 -5.56 -18.09 -7.12
C PHE A 553 -6.11 -18.53 -8.48
N ASP A 554 -6.28 -17.60 -9.44
CA ASP A 554 -6.67 -17.92 -10.81
C ASP A 554 -5.73 -19.03 -11.36
N PRO A 555 -6.26 -20.21 -11.71
CA PRO A 555 -5.45 -21.33 -12.20
C PRO A 555 -4.61 -20.98 -13.43
N ARG A 556 -5.07 -20.07 -14.29
CA ARG A 556 -4.33 -19.59 -15.46
C ARG A 556 -3.09 -18.81 -15.02
N LEU A 557 -3.26 -17.83 -14.13
CA LEU A 557 -2.13 -17.04 -13.62
C LEU A 557 -1.14 -17.88 -12.83
N LEU A 558 -1.61 -18.87 -12.07
CA LEU A 558 -0.74 -19.79 -11.35
C LEU A 558 0.07 -20.68 -12.30
N SER A 559 -0.56 -21.19 -13.37
CA SER A 559 0.12 -21.96 -14.41
C SER A 559 1.16 -21.12 -15.17
N GLU A 560 0.84 -19.87 -15.48
CA GLU A 560 1.78 -18.91 -16.09
C GLU A 560 2.96 -18.63 -15.17
N LEU A 561 2.72 -18.36 -13.89
CA LEU A 561 3.77 -18.13 -12.90
C LEU A 561 4.67 -19.37 -12.77
N HIS A 562 4.10 -20.56 -12.67
CA HIS A 562 4.86 -21.82 -12.64
C HIS A 562 5.78 -21.93 -13.86
N SER A 563 5.25 -21.71 -15.07
CA SER A 563 6.04 -21.74 -16.31
C SER A 563 7.17 -20.69 -16.30
N ASP A 564 6.88 -19.48 -15.81
CA ASP A 564 7.87 -18.41 -15.77
C ASP A 564 9.00 -18.67 -14.77
N LEU A 565 8.66 -19.20 -13.58
CA LEU A 565 9.65 -19.59 -12.56
C LEU A 565 10.53 -20.72 -13.08
N GLN A 566 9.93 -21.76 -13.68
CA GLN A 566 10.66 -22.88 -14.30
C GLN A 566 11.63 -22.40 -15.39
N ASN A 567 11.21 -21.42 -16.19
CA ASN A 567 12.02 -20.85 -17.27
C ASN A 567 12.98 -19.73 -16.82
N GLN A 568 13.03 -19.44 -15.51
CA GLN A 568 13.87 -18.40 -14.90
C GLN A 568 13.66 -17.01 -15.51
N ARG A 569 12.42 -16.66 -15.87
CA ARG A 569 12.10 -15.36 -16.47
C ARG A 569 12.45 -14.20 -15.55
N TYR A 570 12.35 -14.38 -14.24
CA TYR A 570 12.70 -13.37 -13.25
C TYR A 570 14.15 -12.87 -13.36
N VAL A 571 15.08 -13.73 -13.81
CA VAL A 571 16.47 -13.32 -14.12
C VAL A 571 16.54 -12.65 -15.49
N LYS A 572 15.98 -13.29 -16.52
CA LYS A 572 16.06 -12.84 -17.92
C LYS A 572 15.39 -11.47 -18.14
N GLU A 573 14.32 -11.20 -17.42
CA GLU A 573 13.50 -9.99 -17.52
C GLU A 573 13.70 -9.05 -16.31
N SER A 574 14.65 -9.36 -15.41
CA SER A 574 15.00 -8.50 -14.25
C SER A 574 13.80 -8.12 -13.36
N TRP A 575 13.03 -9.09 -12.89
CA TRP A 575 11.84 -8.84 -12.07
C TRP A 575 12.15 -8.26 -10.68
N PHE A 576 13.36 -8.46 -10.18
CA PHE A 576 13.79 -8.00 -8.87
C PHE A 576 14.06 -6.49 -8.89
N VAL A 577 13.24 -5.77 -8.15
CA VAL A 577 13.22 -4.31 -8.13
C VAL A 577 13.73 -3.83 -6.77
N ALA A 578 14.80 -3.03 -6.79
CA ALA A 578 15.48 -2.53 -5.59
C ALA A 578 15.34 -1.01 -5.43
N ALA A 579 14.84 -0.57 -4.27
CA ALA A 579 14.64 0.83 -3.94
C ALA A 579 15.23 1.20 -2.57
N SER A 580 15.41 2.49 -2.32
CA SER A 580 15.75 2.99 -0.98
C SER A 580 14.45 3.35 -0.27
N ILE A 581 13.94 2.43 0.54
CA ILE A 581 12.78 2.65 1.41
C ILE A 581 13.15 2.35 2.86
N GLN A 582 12.86 3.28 3.76
CA GLN A 582 12.97 3.10 5.20
C GLN A 582 11.60 2.85 5.82
N SER A 583 11.56 2.23 6.99
CA SER A 583 10.29 1.86 7.64
C SER A 583 9.34 3.03 7.93
N HIS A 584 9.88 4.14 8.43
CA HIS A 584 9.10 5.36 8.71
C HIS A 584 8.60 6.06 7.45
N GLU A 585 9.08 5.65 6.27
CA GLU A 585 8.60 6.16 4.99
C GLU A 585 7.38 5.41 4.49
N ILE A 586 7.06 4.21 5.02
CA ILE A 586 5.81 3.50 4.70
C ILE A 586 4.63 4.39 5.08
N ARG A 587 3.79 4.76 4.12
CA ARG A 587 2.63 5.65 4.32
C ARG A 587 1.34 5.01 3.83
N MET A 588 1.45 3.98 3.01
CA MET A 588 0.31 3.26 2.45
C MET A 588 0.66 1.80 2.17
N SER A 589 -0.37 0.99 2.00
CA SER A 589 -0.29 -0.33 1.41
C SER A 589 -1.49 -0.57 0.50
N HIS A 590 -1.25 -1.24 -0.63
CA HIS A 590 -2.33 -1.66 -1.54
C HIS A 590 -3.22 -2.74 -0.92
N PHE A 591 -2.74 -3.43 0.12
CA PHE A 591 -3.38 -4.59 0.72
C PHE A 591 -4.08 -4.28 2.04
N VAL A 592 -4.42 -3.01 2.32
CA VAL A 592 -5.19 -2.62 3.53
C VAL A 592 -5.92 -1.29 3.31
N CYS A 593 -6.97 -1.02 4.10
CA CYS A 593 -7.58 0.30 4.15
C CYS A 593 -6.58 1.35 4.68
N ASN A 594 -6.19 2.29 3.81
CA ASN A 594 -5.17 3.29 4.15
C ASN A 594 -5.66 4.34 5.16
N ASP A 595 -6.96 4.64 5.20
CA ASP A 595 -7.54 5.50 6.24
C ASP A 595 -7.42 4.87 7.64
N LEU A 596 -7.64 3.56 7.72
CA LEU A 596 -7.51 2.80 8.97
C LEU A 596 -6.04 2.60 9.37
N LEU A 597 -5.17 2.31 8.40
CA LEU A 597 -3.73 2.26 8.60
C LEU A 597 -3.23 3.59 9.18
N PHE A 598 -3.68 4.73 8.65
CA PHE A 598 -3.39 6.05 9.21
C PHE A 598 -3.83 6.17 10.67
N ASP A 599 -5.06 5.78 11.01
CA ASP A 599 -5.58 5.88 12.38
C ASP A 599 -4.77 5.01 13.36
N VAL A 600 -4.47 3.76 12.99
CA VAL A 600 -3.64 2.86 13.80
C VAL A 600 -2.23 3.43 14.00
N MET A 601 -1.60 3.91 12.93
CA MET A 601 -0.27 4.51 13.03
C MET A 601 -0.28 5.76 13.92
N ARG A 602 -1.32 6.57 13.83
CA ARG A 602 -1.49 7.76 14.67
C ARG A 602 -1.65 7.39 16.15
N VAL A 603 -2.53 6.43 16.46
CA VAL A 603 -2.74 5.95 17.84
C VAL A 603 -1.44 5.37 18.40
N ARG A 604 -0.80 4.42 17.69
CA ARG A 604 0.49 3.82 18.11
C ARG A 604 1.59 4.85 18.32
N THR A 605 1.63 5.90 17.51
CA THR A 605 2.63 6.98 17.65
C THR A 605 2.41 7.80 18.93
N HIS A 606 1.17 7.93 19.40
CA HIS A 606 0.79 8.69 20.59
C HIS A 606 0.63 7.85 21.87
N CYS A 607 0.57 6.52 21.79
CA CYS A 607 0.57 5.63 22.96
C CYS A 607 1.78 5.88 23.86
N SER A 608 1.68 5.57 25.16
CA SER A 608 2.85 5.47 26.04
C SER A 608 3.75 4.29 25.62
N GLU A 609 4.97 4.17 26.17
CA GLU A 609 5.86 3.03 25.91
C GLU A 609 5.36 1.71 26.52
N LYS A 610 4.55 1.82 27.58
CA LYS A 610 4.08 0.71 28.40
C LYS A 610 2.55 0.65 28.37
N LEU A 611 2.02 -0.40 27.77
CA LEU A 611 0.59 -0.70 27.72
C LEU A 611 0.17 -1.49 28.97
N PRO A 612 -0.97 -1.16 29.60
CA PRO A 612 -1.52 -1.94 30.71
C PRO A 612 -2.03 -3.30 30.22
N ILE A 613 -2.09 -4.28 31.11
CA ILE A 613 -2.69 -5.60 30.81
C ILE A 613 -4.20 -5.47 31.01
N VAL A 614 -4.97 -5.57 29.93
CA VAL A 614 -6.44 -5.35 29.93
C VAL A 614 -7.24 -6.51 29.37
N THR A 615 -6.61 -7.48 28.70
CA THR A 615 -7.28 -8.69 28.20
C THR A 615 -6.64 -9.99 28.72
N PRO A 616 -7.37 -11.13 28.72
CA PRO A 616 -6.76 -12.45 28.93
C PRO A 616 -5.62 -12.75 27.94
N MET A 617 -5.69 -12.18 26.73
CA MET A 617 -4.62 -12.31 25.73
C MET A 617 -3.32 -11.64 26.13
N ASP A 618 -3.43 -10.46 26.74
CA ASP A 618 -2.28 -9.73 27.26
C ASP A 618 -1.63 -10.50 28.41
N ILE A 619 -2.45 -11.17 29.23
CA ILE A 619 -1.97 -12.07 30.28
C ILE A 619 -1.19 -13.23 29.65
N LEU A 620 -1.73 -13.91 28.65
CA LEU A 620 -1.03 -14.99 27.96
C LEU A 620 0.31 -14.52 27.35
N CYS A 621 0.35 -13.30 26.80
CA CYS A 621 1.58 -12.74 26.23
C CYS A 621 2.63 -12.38 27.29
N VAL A 622 2.23 -11.97 28.50
CA VAL A 622 3.16 -11.57 29.57
C VAL A 622 3.55 -12.75 30.46
N ASP A 623 2.58 -13.57 30.85
CA ASP A 623 2.71 -14.63 31.84
C ASP A 623 3.03 -15.97 31.17
N GLY A 624 2.48 -16.24 29.99
CA GLY A 624 2.87 -17.41 29.16
C GLY A 624 4.28 -17.29 28.56
N ALA A 625 4.91 -16.12 28.60
CA ALA A 625 6.28 -15.95 28.12
C ALA A 625 7.29 -16.80 28.89
N VAL A 626 6.98 -17.24 30.12
CA VAL A 626 7.92 -17.85 31.08
C VAL A 626 7.88 -19.40 31.09
N GLY A 627 6.90 -20.02 30.42
CA GLY A 627 6.54 -21.44 30.65
C GLY A 627 7.31 -22.51 29.85
N GLU A 628 8.35 -22.19 29.08
CA GLU A 628 9.05 -23.21 28.27
C GLU A 628 10.41 -23.65 28.80
N ALA A 629 11.07 -22.83 29.63
CA ALA A 629 11.96 -23.43 30.59
C ALA A 629 11.07 -24.04 31.67
N MET A 630 11.13 -25.35 31.83
CA MET A 630 10.89 -26.13 33.06
C MET A 630 9.90 -27.29 32.84
N SER A 631 10.33 -28.42 33.37
CA SER A 631 9.70 -29.72 33.62
C SER A 631 8.30 -29.73 34.27
N ASP A 632 7.56 -28.61 34.25
CA ASP A 632 6.32 -28.40 35.00
C ASP A 632 5.11 -28.22 34.06
N ILE A 633 4.25 -29.23 34.02
CA ILE A 633 3.00 -29.24 33.26
C ILE A 633 1.98 -28.21 33.78
N HIS A 634 2.21 -27.60 34.95
CA HIS A 634 1.31 -26.66 35.62
C HIS A 634 1.48 -25.19 35.20
N LEU A 635 2.43 -24.88 34.31
CA LEU A 635 2.62 -23.52 33.78
C LEU A 635 1.82 -23.28 32.49
N LEU A 636 1.40 -22.03 32.28
CA LEU A 636 0.74 -21.62 31.05
C LEU A 636 1.69 -21.75 29.84
N PRO A 637 1.21 -22.27 28.70
CA PRO A 637 2.01 -22.33 27.48
C PRO A 637 2.28 -20.93 26.94
N ASN A 638 3.36 -20.77 26.19
CA ASN A 638 3.64 -19.49 25.55
C ASN A 638 2.63 -19.19 24.43
N ALA A 639 2.42 -17.90 24.17
CA ALA A 639 1.43 -17.45 23.20
C ALA A 639 1.66 -17.99 21.77
N SER A 640 2.92 -18.15 21.34
CA SER A 640 3.25 -18.71 20.02
C SER A 640 2.94 -20.22 19.93
N THR A 641 3.10 -20.97 21.03
CA THR A 641 2.74 -22.39 21.14
C THR A 641 1.23 -22.57 21.11
N VAL A 642 0.49 -21.68 21.77
CA VAL A 642 -0.98 -21.60 21.71
C VAL A 642 -1.45 -21.28 20.28
N ASP A 643 -0.83 -20.30 19.63
CA ASP A 643 -1.12 -19.96 18.25
C ASP A 643 -0.91 -21.17 17.32
N LEU A 644 0.20 -21.90 17.50
CA LEU A 644 0.51 -23.09 16.73
C LEU A 644 -0.48 -24.23 17.01
N ALA A 645 -0.90 -24.45 18.25
CA ALA A 645 -1.92 -25.43 18.60
C ALA A 645 -3.26 -25.15 17.90
N LEU A 646 -3.68 -23.88 17.81
CA LEU A 646 -4.88 -23.50 17.04
C LEU A 646 -4.72 -23.70 15.53
N ILE A 647 -3.54 -23.37 14.98
CA ILE A 647 -3.24 -23.64 13.56
C ILE A 647 -3.34 -25.13 13.29
N VAL A 648 -2.76 -25.93 14.17
CA VAL A 648 -2.76 -27.37 14.09
C VAL A 648 -4.19 -27.91 14.14
N LYS A 649 -4.96 -27.54 15.16
CA LYS A 649 -6.38 -27.93 15.31
C LYS A 649 -7.20 -27.70 14.05
N ARG A 650 -6.89 -26.62 13.33
CA ARG A 650 -7.72 -26.12 12.24
C ARG A 650 -7.29 -26.56 10.84
N TYR A 651 -5.99 -26.67 10.57
CA TYR A 651 -5.48 -26.93 9.22
C TYR A 651 -4.65 -28.19 9.09
N LEU A 652 -4.08 -28.65 10.19
CA LEU A 652 -3.05 -29.67 10.16
C LEU A 652 -3.53 -30.93 10.86
N ASP A 653 -2.77 -31.99 10.68
CA ASP A 653 -3.02 -33.25 11.33
C ASP A 653 -1.71 -33.67 12.00
N LEU A 654 -1.70 -33.62 13.35
CA LEU A 654 -0.51 -33.96 14.15
C LEU A 654 -0.10 -35.41 13.99
N GLU A 655 -1.07 -36.31 13.81
CA GLU A 655 -0.82 -37.76 13.84
C GLU A 655 0.01 -38.21 12.63
N ARG A 656 0.05 -37.40 11.57
CA ARG A 656 0.82 -37.70 10.37
C ARG A 656 2.31 -37.34 10.48
N TYR A 657 2.68 -36.49 11.43
CA TYR A 657 4.04 -35.97 11.53
C TYR A 657 4.95 -36.95 12.26
N GLN A 658 6.05 -37.34 11.63
CA GLN A 658 7.08 -38.18 12.25
C GLN A 658 8.29 -37.36 12.64
N THR A 659 8.64 -36.39 11.80
CA THR A 659 9.73 -35.47 12.08
C THR A 659 9.38 -34.01 11.80
N TYR A 660 9.90 -33.11 12.63
CA TYR A 660 9.75 -31.67 12.44
C TYR A 660 11.08 -30.91 12.44
N LEU A 661 11.05 -29.72 11.84
CA LEU A 661 12.11 -28.74 11.94
C LEU A 661 11.54 -27.40 12.40
N GLU A 662 12.10 -26.86 13.47
CA GLU A 662 11.85 -25.48 13.87
C GLU A 662 13.00 -24.58 13.39
N ILE A 663 12.67 -23.48 12.72
CA ILE A 663 13.62 -22.46 12.30
C ILE A 663 13.20 -21.14 12.94
N THR A 664 13.94 -20.67 13.94
CA THR A 664 13.55 -19.49 14.71
C THR A 664 14.63 -18.41 14.73
N SER A 665 14.18 -17.18 14.60
CA SER A 665 14.97 -15.98 14.89
C SER A 665 14.21 -15.08 15.83
N ASN A 666 13.50 -15.68 16.80
CA ASN A 666 12.83 -15.02 17.91
C ASN A 666 13.74 -14.84 19.15
N PRO A 667 14.04 -13.60 19.57
CA PRO A 667 15.02 -13.34 20.61
C PRO A 667 14.53 -13.69 22.02
N LEU A 668 13.25 -14.04 22.16
CA LEU A 668 12.67 -14.54 23.41
C LEU A 668 12.85 -16.05 23.61
N GLN A 669 13.39 -16.78 22.62
CA GLN A 669 13.68 -18.23 22.72
C GLN A 669 12.44 -19.07 23.10
N GLN A 670 11.33 -18.80 22.43
CA GLN A 670 10.00 -19.34 22.71
C GLN A 670 9.64 -20.63 21.94
N PHE A 671 10.60 -21.51 21.68
CA PHE A 671 10.53 -22.62 20.71
C PHE A 671 9.17 -23.36 20.59
N PRO A 672 8.19 -22.89 19.78
CA PRO A 672 6.80 -23.33 19.97
C PRO A 672 6.51 -24.67 19.32
N ALA A 673 7.19 -25.02 18.22
CA ALA A 673 7.06 -26.33 17.61
C ALA A 673 7.75 -27.39 18.47
N VAL A 674 8.90 -27.06 19.07
CA VAL A 674 9.56 -27.94 20.04
C VAL A 674 8.63 -28.24 21.22
N SER A 675 8.05 -27.22 21.83
CA SER A 675 7.19 -27.39 23.00
C SER A 675 5.89 -28.13 22.72
N LEU A 676 5.33 -27.98 21.51
CA LEU A 676 4.09 -28.66 21.13
C LEU A 676 4.35 -30.10 20.68
N LEU A 677 5.23 -30.31 19.71
CA LEU A 677 5.35 -31.57 18.98
C LEU A 677 6.05 -32.66 19.79
N LYS A 678 6.98 -32.30 20.69
CA LYS A 678 7.61 -33.28 21.60
C LYS A 678 6.60 -33.98 22.50
N ARG A 679 5.56 -33.26 22.95
CA ARG A 679 4.48 -33.81 23.80
C ARG A 679 3.68 -34.91 23.10
N HIS A 680 3.69 -34.91 21.78
CA HIS A 680 3.05 -35.91 20.92
C HIS A 680 4.03 -37.00 20.44
N GLY A 681 5.24 -37.07 21.01
CA GLY A 681 6.23 -38.11 20.68
C GLY A 681 6.94 -37.91 19.33
N ILE A 682 6.85 -36.72 18.73
CA ILE A 682 7.41 -36.43 17.42
C ILE A 682 8.86 -35.96 17.58
N ALA A 683 9.80 -36.58 16.86
CA ALA A 683 11.20 -36.19 16.90
C ALA A 683 11.47 -34.95 16.02
N GLY A 684 12.47 -34.14 16.34
CA GLY A 684 12.73 -32.95 15.56
C GLY A 684 14.15 -32.41 15.60
N SER A 685 14.33 -31.26 14.97
CA SER A 685 15.59 -30.52 14.92
C SER A 685 15.31 -29.02 14.99
N LEU A 686 16.33 -28.26 15.36
CA LEU A 686 16.22 -26.82 15.59
C LEU A 686 17.31 -26.05 14.83
N ILE A 687 16.90 -25.01 14.13
CA ILE A 687 17.79 -23.97 13.60
C ILE A 687 17.47 -22.67 14.34
N TYR A 688 18.47 -22.08 15.01
CA TYR A 688 18.36 -20.78 15.68
C TYR A 688 19.36 -19.78 15.10
N GLY A 689 19.15 -18.48 15.31
CA GLY A 689 19.98 -17.43 14.69
C GLY A 689 20.48 -16.31 15.59
N PHE A 690 20.84 -16.61 16.84
CA PHE A 690 21.24 -15.60 17.85
C PHE A 690 22.60 -15.86 18.49
N SER A 691 23.18 -14.79 19.04
CA SER A 691 24.35 -14.88 19.91
C SER A 691 24.05 -15.74 21.15
N ALA A 692 24.87 -16.77 21.39
CA ALA A 692 24.81 -17.65 22.56
C ALA A 692 24.75 -16.85 23.89
N ALA A 693 25.49 -15.75 24.00
CA ALA A 693 25.30 -14.78 25.08
C ALA A 693 24.05 -13.92 24.82
N GLY A 694 22.92 -14.29 25.42
CA GLY A 694 21.66 -13.56 25.32
C GLY A 694 21.73 -12.10 25.79
N ASP A 695 20.81 -11.26 25.32
CA ASP A 695 20.50 -9.99 25.98
C ASP A 695 19.95 -10.31 27.40
N ALA A 696 20.15 -9.45 28.39
CA ALA A 696 19.79 -9.70 29.82
C ALA A 696 18.28 -9.99 30.09
N THR A 697 17.47 -10.11 29.04
CA THR A 697 16.05 -10.42 29.04
C THR A 697 15.71 -11.80 28.45
N SER A 698 16.68 -12.56 27.93
CA SER A 698 16.43 -13.90 27.40
C SER A 698 16.20 -14.90 28.53
N LEU A 699 15.19 -15.76 28.37
CA LEU A 699 14.77 -16.70 29.43
C LEU A 699 15.64 -17.97 29.47
N ILE A 700 16.24 -18.37 28.34
CA ILE A 700 17.08 -19.57 28.22
C ILE A 700 18.50 -19.14 27.84
N GLN A 701 19.45 -19.25 28.77
CA GLN A 701 20.85 -18.93 28.50
C GLN A 701 21.62 -20.21 28.19
N PHE A 702 22.44 -20.19 27.14
CA PHE A 702 23.27 -21.32 26.70
C PHE A 702 24.52 -20.80 25.99
N ASP A 703 25.64 -21.49 26.16
CA ASP A 703 26.94 -21.08 25.59
C ASP A 703 27.28 -21.82 24.30
N SER A 704 26.56 -22.90 23.96
CA SER A 704 26.78 -23.69 22.73
C SER A 704 25.50 -24.32 22.19
N SER A 705 25.50 -24.72 20.92
CA SER A 705 24.39 -25.46 20.30
C SER A 705 24.12 -26.79 20.98
N TYR A 706 25.16 -27.47 21.49
CA TYR A 706 25.03 -28.71 22.27
C TYR A 706 24.32 -28.47 23.61
N GLU A 707 24.63 -27.37 24.31
CA GLU A 707 23.94 -27.03 25.55
C GLU A 707 22.47 -26.69 25.28
N LEU A 708 22.20 -25.93 24.21
CA LEU A 708 20.83 -25.69 23.79
C LEU A 708 20.09 -27.00 23.48
N GLU A 709 20.72 -27.93 22.78
CA GLU A 709 20.18 -29.25 22.47
C GLU A 709 19.76 -29.99 23.74
N VAL A 710 20.65 -30.06 24.74
CA VAL A 710 20.34 -30.68 26.04
C VAL A 710 19.17 -29.98 26.75
N ILE A 711 19.12 -28.65 26.69
CA ILE A 711 18.03 -27.88 27.31
C ILE A 711 16.69 -28.17 26.62
N VAL A 712 16.62 -28.09 25.29
CA VAL A 712 15.37 -28.31 24.56
C VAL A 712 14.95 -29.79 24.57
N ASP A 713 15.92 -30.72 24.63
CA ASP A 713 15.64 -32.15 24.81
C ASP A 713 15.07 -32.46 26.21
N SER A 714 15.34 -31.62 27.21
CA SER A 714 14.72 -31.72 28.54
C SER A 714 13.27 -31.23 28.62
N PHE A 715 12.73 -30.60 27.57
CA PHE A 715 11.33 -30.15 27.54
C PHE A 715 10.36 -31.34 27.63
N VAL A 716 9.21 -31.14 28.28
CA VAL A 716 8.18 -32.17 28.52
C VAL A 716 7.73 -32.86 27.23
N GLY A 717 7.69 -34.20 27.25
CA GLY A 717 7.25 -35.05 26.15
C GLY A 717 8.26 -36.14 25.80
N ASP A 718 7.84 -37.12 25.00
CA ASP A 718 8.66 -38.29 24.62
C ASP A 718 9.46 -38.09 23.32
N GLY A 719 9.17 -37.03 22.54
CA GLY A 719 9.91 -36.72 21.31
C GLY A 719 11.34 -36.22 21.61
N ASN A 720 12.31 -36.56 20.77
CA ASN A 720 13.72 -36.15 20.93
C ASN A 720 14.10 -35.01 19.96
N VAL A 721 14.93 -34.06 20.39
CA VAL A 721 15.56 -33.06 19.51
C VAL A 721 16.99 -33.48 19.15
N ALA A 722 17.17 -34.01 17.94
CA ALA A 722 18.41 -34.69 17.56
C ALA A 722 19.55 -33.76 17.12
N PHE A 723 19.24 -32.55 16.64
CA PHE A 723 20.24 -31.61 16.13
C PHE A 723 19.85 -30.15 16.39
N CYS A 724 20.80 -29.35 16.88
CA CYS A 724 20.70 -27.89 16.93
C CYS A 724 21.77 -27.21 16.04
N PHE A 725 21.33 -26.32 15.14
CA PHE A 725 22.21 -25.54 14.26
C PHE A 725 22.12 -24.03 14.55
N ASP A 726 23.25 -23.33 14.42
CA ASP A 726 23.36 -21.88 14.60
C ASP A 726 23.62 -21.15 13.27
N PHE A 727 22.75 -20.20 12.92
CA PHE A 727 22.88 -19.36 11.74
C PHE A 727 22.61 -17.87 12.03
N ASN A 728 23.66 -17.06 12.08
CA ASN A 728 23.50 -15.61 12.14
C ASN A 728 23.21 -15.01 10.75
N TYR A 729 21.92 -14.91 10.40
CA TYR A 729 21.49 -14.41 9.08
C TYR A 729 21.91 -12.96 8.79
N ASP A 730 22.00 -12.11 9.81
CA ASP A 730 22.47 -10.73 9.65
C ASP A 730 23.95 -10.70 9.26
N GLN A 731 24.75 -11.55 9.89
CA GLN A 731 26.15 -11.68 9.58
C GLN A 731 26.35 -12.25 8.18
N CYS A 732 25.58 -13.29 7.80
CA CYS A 732 25.58 -13.84 6.45
C CYS A 732 25.24 -12.75 5.41
N LEU A 733 24.19 -11.96 5.67
CA LEU A 733 23.81 -10.84 4.81
C LEU A 733 24.90 -9.76 4.73
N ALA A 734 25.54 -9.43 5.86
CA ALA A 734 26.59 -8.43 5.93
C ALA A 734 27.87 -8.85 5.19
N MET A 735 28.24 -10.13 5.26
CA MET A 735 29.33 -10.70 4.45
C MET A 735 28.95 -10.84 2.97
N GLY A 736 27.65 -10.88 2.67
CA GLY A 736 27.13 -11.10 1.33
C GLY A 736 27.33 -12.54 0.88
N ASP A 737 27.11 -13.46 1.80
CA ASP A 737 27.24 -14.90 1.61
C ASP A 737 26.20 -15.42 0.62
N SER A 738 26.61 -16.35 -0.24
CA SER A 738 25.67 -17.03 -1.13
C SER A 738 24.77 -17.99 -0.36
N TYR A 739 23.65 -18.37 -0.96
CA TYR A 739 22.72 -19.34 -0.37
C TYR A 739 23.39 -20.67 0.07
N LYS A 740 24.54 -21.03 -0.54
CA LYS A 740 25.27 -22.27 -0.21
C LYS A 740 25.68 -22.32 1.26
N ASN A 741 26.05 -21.18 1.86
CA ASN A 741 26.42 -21.12 3.27
C ASN A 741 25.23 -21.41 4.19
N LEU A 742 24.01 -21.07 3.77
CA LEU A 742 22.79 -21.38 4.54
C LEU A 742 22.46 -22.87 4.55
N THR A 743 22.95 -23.62 3.56
CA THR A 743 22.63 -25.05 3.36
C THR A 743 23.79 -26.00 3.64
N SER A 744 25.02 -25.52 3.83
CA SER A 744 26.20 -26.39 3.89
C SER A 744 26.18 -27.33 5.10
N GLN A 745 25.87 -26.83 6.30
CA GLN A 745 25.76 -27.67 7.50
C GLN A 745 24.59 -28.66 7.38
N LEU A 746 23.50 -28.25 6.72
CA LEU A 746 22.33 -29.09 6.50
C LEU A 746 22.62 -30.23 5.52
N GLN A 747 23.47 -30.00 4.51
CA GLN A 747 23.89 -31.02 3.54
C GLN A 747 24.63 -32.19 4.19
N GLU A 748 25.37 -31.93 5.27
CA GLU A 748 26.17 -32.93 6.00
C GLU A 748 25.34 -33.69 7.05
N SER A 749 24.08 -33.29 7.27
CA SER A 749 23.19 -33.82 8.29
C SER A 749 22.09 -34.72 7.72
N THR A 750 21.39 -35.45 8.59
CA THR A 750 20.28 -36.34 8.19
C THR A 750 18.95 -35.61 8.00
N VAL A 751 18.87 -34.29 8.24
CA VAL A 751 17.61 -33.51 8.11
C VAL A 751 17.26 -33.12 6.66
N ASN A 752 18.08 -33.53 5.69
CA ASN A 752 17.89 -33.20 4.28
C ASN A 752 16.74 -34.03 3.66
N PHE A 753 15.70 -33.37 3.17
CA PHE A 753 14.45 -33.99 2.65
C PHE A 753 13.86 -35.05 3.58
N SER A 754 13.83 -34.78 4.89
CA SER A 754 13.31 -35.72 5.87
C SER A 754 12.16 -35.17 6.70
N CYS A 755 11.92 -33.86 6.70
CA CYS A 755 10.96 -33.22 7.60
C CYS A 755 9.55 -33.20 7.02
N ASP A 756 8.57 -33.68 7.79
CA ASP A 756 7.14 -33.66 7.42
C ASP A 756 6.46 -32.35 7.84
N PHE A 757 7.06 -31.64 8.80
CA PHE A 757 6.59 -30.35 9.28
C PHE A 757 7.75 -29.37 9.48
N VAL A 758 7.59 -28.13 9.01
CA VAL A 758 8.54 -27.05 9.25
C VAL A 758 7.82 -25.84 9.84
N PHE A 759 8.31 -25.31 10.96
CA PHE A 759 7.86 -24.04 11.54
C PHE A 759 8.95 -22.97 11.37
N CYS A 760 8.63 -21.87 10.71
CA CYS A 760 9.53 -20.72 10.54
C CYS A 760 9.04 -19.53 11.35
N ASP A 761 9.80 -19.11 12.36
CA ASP A 761 9.58 -17.85 13.07
C ASP A 761 10.50 -16.75 12.55
N SER A 762 9.96 -15.92 11.65
CA SER A 762 10.71 -14.82 11.03
C SER A 762 10.80 -13.56 11.91
N ARG A 763 10.13 -13.52 13.07
CA ARG A 763 10.00 -12.32 13.93
C ARG A 763 11.32 -12.03 14.64
N ARG A 764 11.81 -10.79 14.56
CA ARG A 764 13.16 -10.42 15.04
C ARG A 764 13.25 -9.60 16.32
N SER A 765 12.13 -9.04 16.79
CA SER A 765 12.15 -8.15 17.94
C SER A 765 11.32 -8.75 19.08
N PRO A 766 11.83 -8.74 20.32
CA PRO A 766 11.03 -9.14 21.48
C PRO A 766 9.98 -8.08 21.82
N GLN A 767 10.08 -6.90 21.19
CA GLN A 767 9.27 -5.73 21.47
C GLN A 767 8.51 -5.34 20.19
N HIS A 768 7.25 -4.91 20.35
CA HIS A 768 6.45 -4.52 19.19
C HIS A 768 6.76 -3.09 18.79
N HIS A 769 7.16 -2.87 17.54
CA HIS A 769 7.45 -1.53 17.06
C HIS A 769 6.18 -0.69 16.97
N ARG A 770 6.29 0.61 17.28
CA ARG A 770 5.22 1.57 16.98
C ARG A 770 4.97 1.68 15.48
N GLU A 771 6.07 1.60 14.72
CA GLU A 771 6.06 1.75 13.28
C GLU A 771 5.49 0.50 12.59
N VAL A 772 4.38 0.67 11.89
CA VAL A 772 3.70 -0.43 11.20
C VAL A 772 4.53 -0.88 10.00
N GLY A 773 4.71 -2.19 9.83
CA GLY A 773 5.50 -2.77 8.73
C GLY A 773 7.03 -2.70 8.93
N LEU A 774 7.52 -2.12 10.04
CA LEU A 774 8.96 -2.10 10.32
C LEU A 774 9.54 -3.50 10.52
N ASP A 775 8.83 -4.36 11.26
CA ASP A 775 9.26 -5.75 11.47
C ASP A 775 9.34 -6.51 10.15
N GLU A 776 8.34 -6.34 9.28
CA GLU A 776 8.28 -6.96 7.96
C GLU A 776 9.46 -6.54 7.06
N ILE A 777 9.85 -5.27 7.07
CA ILE A 777 11.05 -4.80 6.36
C ILE A 777 12.34 -5.38 6.97
N LYS A 778 12.44 -5.44 8.30
CA LYS A 778 13.64 -5.91 9.00
C LYS A 778 13.83 -7.44 8.93
N SER A 779 12.74 -8.20 8.81
CA SER A 779 12.76 -9.66 8.80
C SER A 779 12.83 -10.26 7.40
N LYS A 780 12.64 -9.49 6.33
CA LYS A 780 12.58 -10.02 4.96
C LYS A 780 13.72 -10.95 4.57
N HIS A 781 14.97 -10.66 4.95
CA HIS A 781 16.12 -11.48 4.60
C HIS A 781 16.17 -12.74 5.45
N VAL A 782 15.75 -12.64 6.72
CA VAL A 782 15.56 -13.79 7.61
C VAL A 782 14.49 -14.70 7.03
N LEU A 783 13.32 -14.18 6.65
CA LEU A 783 12.27 -14.94 5.99
C LEU A 783 12.80 -15.72 4.77
N VAL A 784 13.52 -15.05 3.87
CA VAL A 784 14.07 -15.72 2.68
C VAL A 784 15.12 -16.76 3.04
N ALA A 785 16.00 -16.49 4.01
CA ALA A 785 17.00 -17.46 4.48
C ALA A 785 16.35 -18.71 5.08
N GLN A 786 15.36 -18.51 5.97
CA GLN A 786 14.58 -19.59 6.57
C GLN A 786 13.83 -20.39 5.50
N LEU A 787 13.26 -19.74 4.48
CA LEU A 787 12.63 -20.44 3.36
C LEU A 787 13.64 -21.25 2.53
N VAL A 788 14.85 -20.76 2.32
CA VAL A 788 15.92 -21.52 1.64
C VAL A 788 16.22 -22.81 2.40
N GLN A 789 16.31 -22.74 3.73
CA GLN A 789 16.57 -23.91 4.59
C GLN A 789 15.34 -24.82 4.70
N ALA A 790 14.13 -24.26 4.85
CA ALA A 790 12.88 -25.01 4.88
C ALA A 790 12.71 -25.83 3.59
N PHE A 791 12.87 -25.23 2.42
CA PHE A 791 12.80 -25.95 1.13
C PHE A 791 13.94 -26.97 0.92
N PHE A 792 15.00 -26.88 1.71
CA PHE A 792 16.09 -27.86 1.72
C PHE A 792 15.75 -29.08 2.59
N CYS A 793 15.06 -28.89 3.72
CA CYS A 793 14.76 -29.96 4.67
C CYS A 793 13.39 -30.63 4.48
N LEU A 794 12.41 -29.91 3.91
CA LEU A 794 11.03 -30.36 3.78
C LEU A 794 10.89 -31.53 2.78
N ASP A 795 10.22 -32.61 3.19
CA ASP A 795 9.90 -33.76 2.33
C ASP A 795 8.58 -33.57 1.55
N THR A 796 8.39 -34.40 0.53
CA THR A 796 7.20 -34.42 -0.32
C THR A 796 5.97 -34.74 0.53
N GLY A 797 4.94 -33.90 0.45
CA GLY A 797 3.74 -34.01 1.26
C GLY A 797 3.81 -33.26 2.61
N GLY A 798 4.98 -32.72 2.98
CA GLY A 798 5.16 -31.98 4.23
C GLY A 798 4.47 -30.60 4.26
N ASP A 799 4.25 -30.09 5.47
CA ASP A 799 3.61 -28.80 5.73
C ASP A 799 4.61 -27.75 6.24
N LEU A 800 4.33 -26.48 5.96
CA LEU A 800 5.14 -25.34 6.38
C LEU A 800 4.25 -24.27 7.02
N VAL A 801 4.58 -23.87 8.25
CA VAL A 801 3.95 -22.75 8.94
C VAL A 801 4.96 -21.63 9.11
N ILE A 802 4.60 -20.40 8.72
CA ILE A 802 5.46 -19.22 8.82
C ILE A 802 4.79 -18.18 9.71
N ALA A 803 5.45 -17.78 10.79
CA ALA A 803 5.04 -16.66 11.61
C ALA A 803 5.56 -15.34 11.01
N MET A 804 4.63 -14.43 10.71
CA MET A 804 4.89 -13.10 10.16
C MET A 804 4.38 -12.01 11.10
N SER A 805 5.03 -10.85 11.09
CA SER A 805 4.58 -9.69 11.89
C SER A 805 3.37 -8.98 11.28
N THR A 806 3.32 -8.89 9.95
CA THR A 806 2.30 -8.23 9.13
C THR A 806 2.38 -8.78 7.70
N LEU A 807 1.35 -8.55 6.89
CA LEU A 807 1.32 -8.88 5.45
C LEU A 807 0.94 -7.65 4.61
N LEU A 808 1.65 -6.54 4.85
CA LEU A 808 1.30 -5.23 4.28
C LEU A 808 2.19 -4.81 3.12
N THR A 809 3.38 -5.39 2.98
CA THR A 809 4.29 -5.04 1.88
C THR A 809 4.05 -5.93 0.67
N ARG A 810 4.27 -5.36 -0.52
CA ARG A 810 4.21 -6.15 -1.76
C ARG A 810 5.27 -7.27 -1.79
N PHE A 811 6.38 -7.11 -1.06
CA PHE A 811 7.40 -8.14 -0.92
C PHE A 811 6.83 -9.43 -0.30
N SER A 812 6.17 -9.31 0.87
CA SER A 812 5.59 -10.48 1.56
C SER A 812 4.45 -11.13 0.77
N VAL A 813 3.61 -10.32 0.12
CA VAL A 813 2.54 -10.84 -0.74
C VAL A 813 3.11 -11.61 -1.94
N CYS A 814 4.22 -11.14 -2.53
CA CYS A 814 4.91 -11.88 -3.57
C CYS A 814 5.43 -13.24 -3.06
N ILE A 815 5.97 -13.30 -1.83
CA ILE A 815 6.43 -14.57 -1.24
C ILE A 815 5.26 -15.55 -1.14
N ILE A 816 4.10 -15.12 -0.60
CA ILE A 816 2.89 -15.95 -0.51
C ILE A 816 2.49 -16.50 -1.89
N THR A 817 2.55 -15.64 -2.92
CA THR A 817 2.22 -16.03 -4.31
C THR A 817 3.17 -17.11 -4.83
N VAL A 818 4.47 -17.03 -4.52
CA VAL A 818 5.44 -18.07 -4.91
C VAL A 818 5.23 -19.35 -4.11
N LEU A 819 4.93 -19.28 -2.82
CA LEU A 819 4.64 -20.46 -1.99
C LEU A 819 3.48 -21.27 -2.59
N ARG A 820 2.45 -20.60 -3.13
CA ARG A 820 1.33 -21.28 -3.80
C ARG A 820 1.74 -22.17 -4.97
N THR A 821 2.88 -21.90 -5.61
CA THR A 821 3.40 -22.75 -6.71
C THR A 821 4.11 -24.01 -6.21
N ALA A 822 4.52 -24.05 -4.93
CA ALA A 822 5.21 -25.16 -4.28
C ALA A 822 4.31 -26.02 -3.37
N PHE A 823 3.14 -25.50 -2.97
CA PHE A 823 2.24 -26.15 -2.03
C PHE A 823 0.85 -26.32 -2.66
N GLN A 824 0.14 -27.38 -2.26
CA GLN A 824 -1.22 -27.61 -2.73
C GLN A 824 -2.14 -26.47 -2.28
N ASP A 825 -2.03 -26.09 -1.01
CA ASP A 825 -2.85 -25.06 -0.37
C ASP A 825 -1.98 -24.07 0.41
N VAL A 826 -2.37 -22.80 0.39
CA VAL A 826 -1.74 -21.73 1.18
C VAL A 826 -2.85 -20.90 1.83
N HIS A 827 -2.92 -20.95 3.15
CA HIS A 827 -3.89 -20.23 3.95
C HIS A 827 -3.22 -19.11 4.74
N LEU A 828 -3.95 -18.02 4.91
CA LEU A 828 -3.58 -16.95 5.83
C LEU A 828 -4.50 -17.05 7.04
N TYR A 829 -3.88 -17.19 8.21
CA TYR A 829 -4.63 -17.32 9.45
C TYR A 829 -4.02 -16.48 10.55
N ARG A 830 -4.90 -15.77 11.24
CA ARG A 830 -4.59 -15.15 12.51
C ARG A 830 -5.42 -15.87 13.57
N PRO A 831 -4.79 -16.71 14.39
CA PRO A 831 -5.47 -17.34 15.52
C PRO A 831 -6.11 -16.32 16.45
N GLU A 832 -7.21 -16.72 17.07
CA GLU A 832 -7.95 -15.95 18.07
C GLU A 832 -7.08 -15.69 19.32
N SER A 833 -6.07 -16.53 19.56
CA SER A 833 -5.00 -16.34 20.55
C SER A 833 -3.92 -15.34 20.16
N VAL A 834 -4.04 -14.63 19.03
CA VAL A 834 -3.11 -13.55 18.71
C VAL A 834 -3.66 -12.23 19.20
N ALA A 835 -3.02 -11.66 20.23
CA ALA A 835 -3.31 -10.31 20.72
C ALA A 835 -3.33 -9.27 19.56
N PRO A 836 -4.46 -8.59 19.28
CA PRO A 836 -4.66 -7.71 18.11
C PRO A 836 -3.51 -6.71 17.85
N TRP A 837 -3.05 -6.02 18.90
CA TRP A 837 -2.00 -5.01 18.80
C TRP A 837 -0.62 -5.53 18.37
N THR A 838 -0.37 -6.85 18.45
CA THR A 838 0.90 -7.49 18.06
C THR A 838 1.04 -7.69 16.55
N GLN A 839 -0.07 -7.56 15.80
CA GLN A 839 -0.15 -7.68 14.33
C GLN A 839 0.18 -9.06 13.73
N ARG A 840 0.60 -10.04 14.55
CA ARG A 840 1.07 -11.35 14.08
C ARG A 840 0.03 -12.06 13.20
N THR A 841 0.53 -12.68 12.14
CA THR A 841 -0.24 -13.46 11.17
C THR A 841 0.57 -14.67 10.76
N TYR A 842 -0.09 -15.78 10.48
CA TYR A 842 0.55 -17.03 10.07
C TYR A 842 0.20 -17.38 8.63
N ILE A 843 1.20 -17.84 7.89
CA ILE A 843 1.03 -18.43 6.56
C ILE A 843 1.12 -19.95 6.76
N VAL A 844 0.06 -20.67 6.42
CA VAL A 844 -0.04 -22.13 6.56
C VAL A 844 -0.02 -22.74 5.16
N CYS A 845 1.07 -23.40 4.81
CA CYS A 845 1.26 -24.03 3.50
C CYS A 845 1.15 -25.54 3.66
N ARG A 846 0.29 -26.18 2.86
CA ARG A 846 0.00 -27.61 2.97
C ARG A 846 0.45 -28.42 1.76
N ASN A 847 0.87 -29.66 2.03
CA ASN A 847 1.24 -30.66 1.02
C ASN A 847 2.28 -30.12 0.01
N TYR A 848 3.53 -30.03 0.45
CA TYR A 848 4.64 -29.65 -0.42
C TYR A 848 4.78 -30.62 -1.59
N SER A 849 4.84 -30.10 -2.82
CA SER A 849 4.93 -30.92 -4.04
C SER A 849 6.35 -31.43 -4.34
N GLY A 850 7.27 -31.27 -3.39
CA GLY A 850 8.53 -32.03 -3.33
C GLY A 850 9.42 -31.87 -4.56
N ARG A 851 9.95 -33.00 -5.03
CA ARG A 851 10.93 -33.11 -6.13
C ARG A 851 10.46 -32.52 -7.46
N THR A 852 9.15 -32.34 -7.66
CA THR A 852 8.60 -31.73 -8.88
C THR A 852 8.80 -30.22 -8.95
N ASN A 853 9.03 -29.56 -7.80
CA ASN A 853 9.10 -28.10 -7.68
C ASN A 853 10.49 -27.56 -7.30
N SER A 854 11.53 -28.07 -7.98
CA SER A 854 12.91 -27.60 -7.80
C SER A 854 13.10 -26.13 -8.18
N PHE A 855 12.23 -25.57 -9.03
CA PHE A 855 12.27 -24.16 -9.43
C PHE A 855 11.91 -23.20 -8.30
N CYS A 856 11.01 -23.55 -7.36
CA CYS A 856 10.69 -22.71 -6.20
C CYS A 856 11.91 -22.59 -5.27
N ARG A 857 12.58 -23.71 -5.02
CA ARG A 857 13.84 -23.74 -4.27
C ARG A 857 14.90 -22.87 -4.93
N TYR A 858 15.10 -23.03 -6.24
CA TYR A 858 16.06 -22.21 -7.00
C TYR A 858 15.70 -20.72 -7.01
N TYR A 859 14.41 -20.39 -7.07
CA TYR A 859 13.93 -19.02 -6.97
C TYR A 859 14.27 -18.41 -5.60
N MET A 860 14.01 -19.10 -4.49
CA MET A 860 14.34 -18.61 -3.14
C MET A 860 15.85 -18.44 -2.94
N GLN A 861 16.65 -19.36 -3.48
CA GLN A 861 18.12 -19.27 -3.48
C GLN A 861 18.60 -18.02 -4.25
N CYS A 862 18.06 -17.81 -5.45
CA CYS A 862 18.38 -16.64 -6.27
C CYS A 862 17.91 -15.33 -5.60
N LEU A 863 16.75 -15.36 -4.93
CA LEU A 863 16.24 -14.22 -4.19
C LEU A 863 17.16 -13.86 -3.01
N TRP A 864 17.65 -14.84 -2.26
CA TRP A 864 18.66 -14.60 -1.22
C TRP A 864 19.91 -13.91 -1.79
N ASP A 865 20.48 -14.46 -2.87
CA ASP A 865 21.67 -13.89 -3.51
C ASP A 865 21.41 -12.45 -4.00
N ALA A 866 20.20 -12.16 -4.50
CA ALA A 866 19.80 -10.82 -4.91
C ALA A 866 19.67 -9.86 -3.72
N ILE A 867 19.15 -10.31 -2.58
CA ILE A 867 19.10 -9.51 -1.34
C ILE A 867 20.54 -9.15 -0.91
N CYS A 868 21.43 -10.14 -0.88
CA CYS A 868 22.85 -9.96 -0.55
C CYS A 868 23.55 -8.97 -1.50
N LEU A 869 23.28 -9.06 -2.79
CA LEU A 869 23.82 -8.15 -3.81
C LEU A 869 23.35 -6.71 -3.59
N HIS A 870 22.04 -6.50 -3.40
CA HIS A 870 21.49 -5.15 -3.25
C HIS A 870 21.82 -4.51 -1.91
N LYS A 871 22.03 -5.31 -0.85
CA LYS A 871 22.47 -4.80 0.44
C LYS A 871 23.81 -4.08 0.35
N LYS A 872 24.75 -4.59 -0.46
CA LYS A 872 26.05 -3.93 -0.73
C LYS A 872 25.89 -2.54 -1.35
N THR A 873 24.76 -2.26 -2.00
CA THR A 873 24.42 -0.96 -2.60
C THR A 873 23.55 -0.07 -1.71
N GLY A 874 23.24 -0.50 -0.48
CA GLY A 874 22.36 0.22 0.44
C GLY A 874 20.89 0.26 0.01
N LYS A 875 20.47 -0.64 -0.88
CA LYS A 875 19.09 -0.74 -1.38
C LYS A 875 18.39 -1.97 -0.82
N GLU A 876 17.07 -1.91 -0.77
CA GLU A 876 16.19 -2.98 -0.34
C GLU A 876 15.39 -3.50 -1.55
N LEU A 877 15.27 -4.83 -1.69
CA LEU A 877 14.38 -5.42 -2.70
C LEU A 877 12.92 -5.21 -2.30
N VAL A 878 12.18 -4.40 -3.03
CA VAL A 878 10.80 -4.05 -2.69
C VAL A 878 9.77 -4.86 -3.46
N GLN A 879 10.09 -5.29 -4.68
CA GLN A 879 9.22 -6.12 -5.51
C GLN A 879 10.04 -7.25 -6.13
N ILE A 880 9.46 -8.46 -6.10
CA ILE A 880 10.13 -9.69 -6.56
C ILE A 880 9.34 -10.45 -7.63
N LEU A 881 8.05 -10.12 -7.81
CA LEU A 881 7.20 -10.61 -8.90
C LEU A 881 6.63 -9.45 -9.72
N ARG A 882 6.14 -9.77 -10.92
CA ARG A 882 5.37 -8.83 -11.76
C ARG A 882 4.00 -8.55 -11.14
N ALA A 883 3.49 -7.34 -11.34
CA ALA A 883 2.21 -6.86 -10.79
C ALA A 883 1.01 -7.80 -10.99
N PRO A 884 0.78 -8.42 -12.17
CA PRO A 884 -0.36 -9.30 -12.36
C PRO A 884 -0.43 -10.47 -11.36
N TYR A 885 0.72 -11.00 -10.94
CA TYR A 885 0.77 -12.18 -10.07
C TYR A 885 0.36 -11.88 -8.63
N PHE A 886 0.75 -10.73 -8.07
CA PHE A 886 0.49 -10.41 -6.66
C PHE A 886 -0.76 -9.54 -6.44
N THR A 887 -1.39 -9.04 -7.51
CA THR A 887 -2.57 -8.16 -7.40
C THR A 887 -3.89 -8.86 -7.66
N HIS A 888 -3.87 -10.07 -8.22
CA HIS A 888 -5.09 -10.81 -8.57
C HIS A 888 -6.01 -11.05 -7.36
N PHE A 889 -5.43 -11.45 -6.22
CA PHE A 889 -6.13 -11.67 -4.95
C PHE A 889 -5.99 -10.48 -3.98
N ALA A 890 -5.61 -9.29 -4.50
CA ALA A 890 -5.38 -8.10 -3.66
C ALA A 890 -6.62 -7.70 -2.86
N ARG A 891 -7.82 -7.91 -3.40
CA ARG A 891 -9.07 -7.62 -2.70
C ARG A 891 -9.24 -8.49 -1.45
N GLN A 892 -9.00 -9.80 -1.56
CA GLN A 892 -9.08 -10.73 -0.43
C GLN A 892 -8.09 -10.34 0.68
N LEU A 893 -6.84 -10.03 0.30
CA LEU A 893 -5.85 -9.54 1.25
C LEU A 893 -6.26 -8.20 1.88
N TRP A 894 -6.80 -7.28 1.08
CA TRP A 894 -7.28 -6.00 1.55
C TRP A 894 -8.36 -6.17 2.61
N GLU A 895 -9.32 -7.06 2.41
CA GLU A 895 -10.40 -7.35 3.36
C GLU A 895 -9.84 -7.97 4.65
N PHE A 896 -9.00 -9.01 4.50
CA PHE A 896 -8.35 -9.68 5.64
C PHE A 896 -7.52 -8.70 6.49
N ASN A 897 -6.57 -7.99 5.88
CA ASN A 897 -5.73 -7.04 6.60
C ASN A 897 -6.53 -5.87 7.17
N THR A 898 -7.58 -5.41 6.49
CA THR A 898 -8.45 -4.34 7.01
C THR A 898 -9.19 -4.81 8.25
N HIS A 899 -9.72 -6.03 8.24
CA HIS A 899 -10.33 -6.63 9.43
C HIS A 899 -9.32 -6.75 10.58
N LEU A 900 -8.11 -7.24 10.33
CA LEU A 900 -7.07 -7.32 11.36
C LEU A 900 -6.70 -5.95 11.93
N MET A 901 -6.61 -4.93 11.07
CA MET A 901 -6.30 -3.56 11.48
C MET A 901 -7.44 -2.94 12.29
N GLN A 902 -8.70 -3.33 12.06
CA GLN A 902 -9.85 -2.90 12.88
C GLN A 902 -9.78 -3.51 14.28
N LEU A 903 -9.52 -4.81 14.37
CA LEU A 903 -9.32 -5.49 15.66
C LEU A 903 -8.19 -4.82 16.44
N GLN A 904 -7.08 -4.49 15.74
CA GLN A 904 -5.98 -3.76 16.36
C GLN A 904 -6.39 -2.37 16.86
N LEU A 905 -7.15 -1.58 16.09
CA LEU A 905 -7.60 -0.27 16.55
C LEU A 905 -8.51 -0.38 17.79
N ALA A 906 -9.44 -1.34 17.79
CA ALA A 906 -10.35 -1.60 18.90
C ALA A 906 -9.58 -2.02 20.18
N ASP A 907 -8.59 -2.89 20.03
CA ASP A 907 -7.76 -3.35 21.13
C ASP A 907 -6.83 -2.25 21.67
N LEU A 908 -6.25 -1.41 20.81
CA LEU A 908 -5.51 -0.22 21.24
C LEU A 908 -6.42 0.78 21.98
N GLU A 909 -7.68 0.94 21.54
CA GLU A 909 -8.67 1.75 22.24
C GLU A 909 -9.00 1.16 23.63
N LEU A 910 -9.08 -0.16 23.75
CA LEU A 910 -9.24 -0.85 25.03
C LEU A 910 -8.04 -0.63 25.95
N HIS A 911 -6.81 -0.72 25.46
CA HIS A 911 -5.61 -0.42 26.27
C HIS A 911 -5.55 1.02 26.78
N VAL A 912 -6.25 1.94 26.13
CA VAL A 912 -6.31 3.36 26.52
C VAL A 912 -7.44 3.65 27.50
N LYS A 913 -8.54 2.90 27.43
CA LYS A 913 -9.78 3.18 28.18
C LYS A 913 -10.16 2.11 29.21
N GLY A 914 -9.65 0.89 29.06
CA GLY A 914 -10.06 -0.30 29.82
C GLY A 914 -9.52 -0.32 31.23
N GLU A 915 -10.10 -1.17 32.08
CA GLU A 915 -9.61 -1.36 33.44
C GLU A 915 -8.52 -2.42 33.47
N ARG A 916 -7.53 -2.22 34.34
CA ARG A 916 -6.42 -3.15 34.50
C ARG A 916 -6.88 -4.40 35.25
N ILE A 917 -6.52 -5.58 34.74
CA ILE A 917 -6.81 -6.85 35.43
C ILE A 917 -5.85 -7.00 36.64
N SER A 918 -6.39 -6.85 37.86
CA SER A 918 -5.64 -6.71 39.12
C SER A 918 -5.59 -7.96 40.01
N SER A 919 -6.54 -8.89 39.92
CA SER A 919 -6.59 -10.10 40.77
C SER A 919 -7.10 -11.34 40.01
N CYS A 920 -6.35 -12.45 40.07
CA CYS A 920 -6.62 -13.74 39.41
C CYS A 920 -6.23 -13.82 37.91
N ARG A 921 -4.97 -13.57 37.56
CA ARG A 921 -4.51 -13.55 36.15
C ARG A 921 -4.47 -14.93 35.49
N GLU A 922 -3.99 -15.94 36.21
CA GLU A 922 -3.85 -17.31 35.68
C GLU A 922 -5.22 -17.92 35.34
N SER A 923 -6.24 -17.72 36.17
CA SER A 923 -7.59 -18.26 35.93
C SER A 923 -8.23 -17.71 34.65
N HIS A 924 -8.01 -16.43 34.31
CA HIS A 924 -8.53 -15.84 33.08
C HIS A 924 -7.85 -16.41 31.83
N ALA A 925 -6.54 -16.64 31.89
CA ALA A 925 -5.81 -17.25 30.78
C ALA A 925 -6.19 -18.72 30.61
N VAL A 926 -6.36 -19.48 31.69
CA VAL A 926 -6.84 -20.87 31.64
C VAL A 926 -8.25 -20.96 31.08
N ALA A 927 -9.17 -20.11 31.55
CA ALA A 927 -10.52 -20.04 31.00
C ALA A 927 -10.50 -19.72 29.50
N PHE A 928 -9.66 -18.76 29.08
CA PHE A 928 -9.48 -18.43 27.68
C PHE A 928 -8.97 -19.63 26.83
N LEU A 929 -8.00 -20.41 27.33
CA LEU A 929 -7.52 -21.61 26.64
C LEU A 929 -8.59 -22.72 26.58
N ARG A 930 -9.46 -22.81 27.59
CA ARG A 930 -10.60 -23.73 27.63
C ARG A 930 -11.67 -23.34 26.61
N ASP A 931 -12.00 -22.06 26.52
CA ASP A 931 -12.96 -21.53 25.55
C ASP A 931 -12.52 -21.73 24.09
N LEU A 932 -11.20 -21.77 23.86
CA LEU A 932 -10.62 -22.12 22.56
C LEU A 932 -10.58 -23.63 22.28
N ASP A 933 -10.82 -24.45 23.30
CA ASP A 933 -10.87 -25.92 23.19
C ASP A 933 -9.56 -26.51 22.62
N ILE A 934 -8.42 -26.02 23.11
CA ILE A 934 -7.07 -26.43 22.66
C ILE A 934 -6.25 -27.12 23.75
N ILE A 935 -6.85 -27.33 24.92
CA ILE A 935 -6.17 -27.91 26.09
C ILE A 935 -5.66 -29.31 25.76
N ASP A 936 -6.47 -30.16 25.12
CA ASP A 936 -6.09 -31.54 24.80
C ASP A 936 -4.95 -31.63 23.77
N ILE A 937 -4.83 -30.61 22.90
CA ILE A 937 -3.72 -30.51 21.95
C ILE A 937 -2.44 -30.05 22.66
N LEU A 938 -2.57 -29.10 23.59
CA LEU A 938 -1.44 -28.58 24.37
C LEU A 938 -0.94 -29.61 25.39
N TYR A 939 -1.83 -30.42 25.95
CA TYR A 939 -1.57 -31.39 27.02
C TYR A 939 -2.24 -32.73 26.68
N PRO A 940 -1.63 -33.56 25.82
CA PRO A 940 -2.22 -34.84 25.43
C PRO A 940 -2.49 -35.74 26.64
N GLN A 941 -3.53 -36.57 26.52
CA GLN A 941 -4.05 -37.40 27.62
C GLN A 941 -2.97 -38.23 28.33
N ARG A 942 -2.00 -38.77 27.58
CA ARG A 942 -0.85 -39.51 28.14
C ARG A 942 -0.04 -38.72 29.18
N LEU A 943 0.07 -37.40 29.02
CA LEU A 943 0.77 -36.53 29.98
C LEU A 943 -0.13 -36.14 31.15
N LEU A 944 -1.45 -36.05 30.95
CA LEU A 944 -2.44 -35.78 32.00
C LEU A 944 -2.62 -36.97 32.95
N GLU A 945 -2.37 -38.19 32.48
CA GLU A 945 -2.48 -39.44 33.25
C GLU A 945 -1.25 -39.76 34.11
N ILE A 946 -0.13 -39.04 33.94
CA ILE A 946 1.09 -39.21 34.77
C ILE A 946 0.82 -38.59 36.15
N ASN A 947 0.49 -39.43 37.13
CA ASN A 947 0.11 -39.09 38.51
C ASN A 947 0.91 -37.92 39.14
N GLY A 948 0.27 -36.75 39.21
CA GLY A 948 0.68 -35.56 39.96
C GLY A 948 -0.49 -34.54 39.97
N PRO A 949 -0.56 -33.60 40.93
CA PRO A 949 -1.73 -32.73 41.10
C PRO A 949 -1.75 -31.65 40.02
N CYS A 950 -2.20 -32.01 38.81
CA CYS A 950 -2.39 -31.10 37.70
C CYS A 950 -3.65 -30.25 37.87
N HIS A 951 -3.59 -29.30 38.80
CA HIS A 951 -4.68 -28.40 39.17
C HIS A 951 -4.90 -27.23 38.19
N LEU A 952 -4.30 -27.20 37.00
CA LEU A 952 -4.70 -26.23 35.97
C LEU A 952 -6.12 -26.50 35.44
N PHE A 953 -6.64 -27.72 35.58
CA PHE A 953 -7.82 -28.17 34.84
C PHE A 953 -8.95 -28.83 35.65
N VAL A 954 -8.90 -28.80 36.99
CA VAL A 954 -10.01 -29.30 37.83
C VAL A 954 -10.64 -28.16 38.61
N GLU A 955 -11.73 -27.60 38.07
CA GLU A 955 -12.83 -27.13 38.93
C GLU A 955 -14.01 -28.07 38.63
N ASP A 956 -14.21 -29.04 39.51
CA ASP A 956 -15.48 -29.75 39.59
C ASP A 956 -16.59 -28.74 39.94
N ASN A 957 -17.64 -28.79 39.13
CA ASN A 957 -18.91 -28.12 39.34
C ASN A 957 -19.37 -28.16 40.81
N VAL A 958 -19.55 -27.00 41.44
CA VAL A 958 -20.72 -26.76 42.30
C VAL A 958 -21.21 -25.30 42.17
N GLY A 959 -22.24 -25.11 41.34
CA GLY A 959 -23.34 -24.19 41.62
C GLY A 959 -23.23 -22.73 41.17
N PHE A 960 -23.47 -22.45 39.90
CA PHE A 960 -24.01 -21.15 39.47
C PHE A 960 -25.28 -21.35 38.63
N ALA A 961 -26.39 -21.56 39.33
CA ALA A 961 -27.72 -21.23 38.85
C ALA A 961 -28.41 -20.37 39.91
N SER A 962 -29.07 -19.30 39.45
CA SER A 962 -30.06 -18.46 40.15
C SER A 962 -29.60 -17.10 40.74
N SER A 963 -29.94 -16.07 39.95
CA SER A 963 -30.51 -14.76 40.34
C SER A 963 -29.72 -13.75 41.19
N TYR A 964 -29.45 -12.61 40.54
CA TYR A 964 -29.69 -11.25 41.04
C TYR A 964 -30.37 -11.15 42.41
N CYS A 965 -29.69 -10.58 43.41
CA CYS A 965 -30.24 -9.51 44.27
C CYS A 965 -29.20 -8.94 45.23
N HIS A 966 -28.95 -7.64 45.09
CA HIS A 966 -29.08 -6.64 46.15
C HIS A 966 -28.50 -6.87 47.56
N THR A 967 -27.53 -6.00 47.88
CA THR A 967 -27.34 -5.23 49.14
C THR A 967 -26.97 -5.94 50.46
N LEU A 968 -25.78 -5.56 50.96
CA LEU A 968 -25.48 -5.01 52.29
C LEU A 968 -26.45 -5.33 53.45
N GLN A 969 -25.94 -5.96 54.51
CA GLN A 969 -26.07 -5.60 55.94
C GLN A 969 -25.43 -6.71 56.79
N GLU A 970 -24.30 -6.49 57.45
CA GLU A 970 -24.11 -5.86 58.77
C GLU A 970 -23.88 -6.90 59.89
N ASN A 971 -22.88 -6.58 60.72
CA ASN A 971 -22.68 -6.96 62.13
C ASN A 971 -22.14 -8.35 62.50
N ALA A 972 -20.92 -8.34 63.05
CA ALA A 972 -20.58 -9.08 64.27
C ALA A 972 -19.30 -8.54 64.94
N GLU A 973 -19.44 -7.52 65.80
CA GLU A 973 -18.75 -7.48 67.11
C GLU A 973 -19.71 -8.18 68.10
N GLY A 974 -19.37 -8.97 69.12
CA GLY A 974 -18.15 -9.38 69.82
C GLY A 974 -18.62 -9.99 71.17
N ILE A 975 -17.68 -10.47 72.00
CA ILE A 975 -17.80 -10.76 73.47
C ILE A 975 -18.41 -12.15 73.81
N ARG A 976 -17.86 -13.06 74.65
CA ARG A 976 -16.86 -13.09 75.76
C ARG A 976 -16.40 -14.56 75.99
N VAL A 977 -15.10 -14.84 76.25
CA VAL A 977 -14.45 -15.23 77.55
C VAL A 977 -14.84 -16.64 78.03
N SER A 978 -13.98 -17.60 78.42
CA SER A 978 -12.76 -17.60 79.25
C SER A 978 -12.05 -18.98 79.19
N GLU A 979 -10.72 -18.96 79.35
CA GLU A 979 -9.89 -19.89 80.18
C GLU A 979 -9.79 -21.40 79.85
N LYS A 980 -8.76 -22.13 80.30
CA LYS A 980 -7.30 -21.96 80.38
C LYS A 980 -6.77 -23.37 80.74
N ARG A 981 -5.70 -23.80 80.07
CA ARG A 981 -4.57 -24.61 80.58
C ARG A 981 -4.77 -26.00 81.21
N GLN A 982 -4.06 -26.93 80.57
CA GLN A 982 -3.03 -27.84 81.12
C GLN A 982 -3.47 -29.00 82.02
N ARG A 983 -3.19 -30.23 81.57
CA ARG A 983 -2.03 -31.00 82.04
C ARG A 983 -1.68 -32.19 81.13
N GLN A 984 -0.37 -32.34 81.02
CA GLN A 984 0.51 -33.46 80.70
C GLN A 984 -0.01 -34.92 80.65
N ASP A 985 0.65 -35.61 79.70
CA ASP A 985 1.34 -36.90 79.80
C ASP A 985 0.65 -38.21 79.37
N GLU A 986 1.32 -38.77 78.34
CA GLU A 986 1.84 -40.14 78.23
C GLU A 986 1.01 -41.28 77.60
N SER A 987 1.71 -41.95 76.68
CA SER A 987 1.75 -43.39 76.35
C SER A 987 0.46 -44.01 75.81
N ASP A 988 0.42 -44.34 74.52
CA ASP A 988 0.85 -45.62 73.92
C ASP A 988 -0.33 -46.57 73.72
N GLU A 989 -0.29 -47.25 72.58
CA GLU A 989 -0.90 -48.53 72.21
C GLU A 989 -1.80 -48.49 70.94
N GLN A 990 -1.25 -49.08 69.88
CA GLN A 990 -1.97 -49.80 68.82
C GLN A 990 -2.63 -51.07 69.43
N PRO A 991 -3.25 -52.03 68.70
CA PRO A 991 -3.64 -52.10 67.28
C PRO A 991 -5.07 -52.66 67.07
N THR A 992 -5.50 -52.82 65.81
CA THR A 992 -6.04 -54.07 65.18
C THR A 992 -7.10 -53.79 64.08
N THR A 993 -6.66 -54.04 62.84
CA THR A 993 -7.28 -54.79 61.71
C THR A 993 -8.66 -55.50 61.92
N PRO A 994 -9.30 -56.09 60.87
CA PRO A 994 -9.41 -55.78 59.41
C PRO A 994 -10.83 -56.15 58.81
N ILE A 995 -10.90 -56.30 57.47
CA ILE A 995 -11.61 -57.37 56.70
C ILE A 995 -12.86 -57.02 55.82
N GLU A 996 -12.68 -57.36 54.53
CA GLU A 996 -13.57 -58.00 53.52
C GLU A 996 -14.65 -57.26 52.68
N SER A 997 -14.74 -57.79 51.45
CA SER A 997 -15.43 -57.51 50.17
C SER A 997 -16.90 -58.01 50.15
N PRO A 998 -17.59 -58.36 49.02
CA PRO A 998 -17.45 -58.15 47.54
C PRO A 998 -18.78 -57.79 46.80
N GLU A 999 -18.74 -57.73 45.43
CA GLU A 999 -19.77 -58.12 44.39
C GLU A 999 -21.20 -57.46 44.43
N ASP A 1000 -22.02 -57.27 43.39
CA ASP A 1000 -22.17 -57.74 42.00
C ASP A 1000 -23.27 -56.89 41.27
N ASP A 1001 -23.52 -57.19 39.98
CA ASP A 1001 -24.78 -57.06 39.19
C ASP A 1001 -25.08 -55.83 38.28
N ASP A 1002 -25.09 -56.15 36.96
CA ASP A 1002 -25.85 -55.60 35.81
C ASP A 1002 -27.39 -55.85 36.01
N PRO A 1003 -28.41 -55.35 35.25
CA PRO A 1003 -28.41 -55.22 33.77
C PRO A 1003 -29.42 -54.24 33.07
N LEU A 1004 -29.32 -54.19 31.72
CA LEU A 1004 -30.42 -54.27 30.71
C LEU A 1004 -31.34 -53.07 30.30
N VAL A 1005 -31.46 -52.96 28.96
CA VAL A 1005 -32.57 -52.55 28.04
C VAL A 1005 -32.64 -51.12 27.44
N SER A 1006 -32.57 -51.10 26.10
CA SER A 1006 -33.04 -50.18 25.02
C SER A 1006 -34.50 -49.62 25.22
N PRO A 1007 -35.21 -48.90 24.28
CA PRO A 1007 -34.95 -48.62 22.85
C PRO A 1007 -35.36 -47.23 22.24
N ILE A 1008 -34.71 -46.91 21.10
CA ILE A 1008 -35.19 -46.48 19.75
C ILE A 1008 -36.28 -45.37 19.53
N TRP A 1009 -36.06 -44.58 18.46
CA TRP A 1009 -36.92 -43.72 17.59
C TRP A 1009 -36.93 -42.21 17.96
N SER A 1010 -36.80 -41.22 17.06
CA SER A 1010 -37.05 -41.13 15.61
C SER A 1010 -36.52 -39.81 14.99
N SER A 1011 -36.27 -39.83 13.67
CA SER A 1011 -36.60 -38.82 12.60
C SER A 1011 -36.13 -37.36 12.72
N ASP A 1012 -35.92 -36.57 11.67
CA ASP A 1012 -35.64 -36.63 10.22
C ASP A 1012 -35.52 -35.12 9.82
N ASP A 1013 -34.76 -34.84 8.75
CA ASP A 1013 -34.84 -33.69 7.82
C ASP A 1013 -34.75 -32.21 8.33
N ASP A 1014 -33.61 -31.55 8.07
CA ASP A 1014 -33.36 -30.63 6.92
C ASP A 1014 -31.95 -29.98 7.00
#